data_AF-A0A8T5JP14-F1
#
_entry.id   AF-A0A8T5JP14-F1
#
_cell.length_a   1.000
_cell.length_b   1.000
_cell.length_c   1.000
_cell.angle_alpha   90.00
_cell.angle_beta   90.00
_cell.angle_gamma   90.00
#
_symmetry.space_group_name_H-M   'P 1'
#
loop_
_entity.id
_entity.type
_entity.pdbx_description
1 polymer ?
#
loop_
_entity_poly.entity_id
_entity_poly.type
_entity_poly.pdbx_seq_one_letter_code
_entity_poly.pdbx_strand_id
1 'polypeptide(L)'
;MKKPVLTLLFIFLLCASFVSAGFSDLNSEQKRFYWKCIPNCIEFIQNQQYQEYMICAQGCMGQAENYVSPPPEELFCEDTDSGIDWLNFGTITDDKYVDGKDDYCITFKEGTPQEKTYLFEGVCVNNKYRRYNKNCKEYGQTWNCVEGACVNLVCDVQEVENGVVSDYPDCEISCDDGYVFEDDVCVELVCEVQEVENNVVGDYPGCEITCNNGYYLEDNVCVKENSAPVITPLGSFEINEGELLSFEVTAFDEDDDELEYFVEDLPEGATFEENIFSWTPNYEQAGEYEIIFSVSDGELDDETSATITVSDVFFGEGIVWIKKFGEESWANNYGTEIIETTDNNYIVLGRKTLLEGEEPELWVFKLNTNGEILWEQIITSSEDNINYVGHDIKQTSDGGFIINGKSVDCSNGCDNNGLLIKLDSSGNTSWEQIEFGTSETDDVGNEVIETDDEFVFVGTSAEDVWLVRTSKNDGSLIWEKHYGGDNLEVGNTLIQKENGDYVVTGYARWNFGWGILQNKLTIWDISSSGQQLNLDFYQQQFFSTSQGVSITSSDSILYSVIAGIYCTSGDQCKFLLIKKDSWDHTYDFDTGILWARSLHKKGNGYLITGDGVYNDLGGLRKPLVLKTAGENLLWKKTFDKDNLVWATGNSGIQSSDGNYLLLGEYKETKNAKQQVRIIKYTD
;
A
#
# COMPACT_ATOMS: atom_id res chain seq x y z
N MET A 1 -15.09 16.58 -34.33
CA MET A 1 -14.50 15.40 -35.01
C MET A 1 -13.15 15.11 -34.35
N LYS A 2 -13.08 14.03 -33.56
CA LYS A 2 -11.90 13.69 -32.73
C LYS A 2 -10.74 13.23 -33.63
N LYS A 3 -9.51 13.55 -33.22
CA LYS A 3 -8.21 13.28 -33.88
C LYS A 3 -7.94 11.83 -34.39
N PRO A 4 -8.58 10.73 -33.91
CA PRO A 4 -8.30 9.40 -34.45
C PRO A 4 -8.80 9.21 -35.89
N VAL A 5 -9.92 9.84 -36.27
CA VAL A 5 -10.52 9.69 -37.61
C VAL A 5 -9.69 10.42 -38.66
N LEU A 6 -9.04 11.53 -38.29
CA LEU A 6 -8.18 12.28 -39.20
C LEU A 6 -6.85 11.56 -39.47
N THR A 7 -6.38 10.75 -38.52
CA THR A 7 -5.12 9.99 -38.62
C THR A 7 -5.31 8.75 -39.50
N LEU A 8 -6.45 8.04 -39.36
CA LEU A 8 -6.82 6.96 -40.28
C LEU A 8 -7.04 7.46 -41.71
N LEU A 9 -7.67 8.63 -41.90
CA LEU A 9 -7.79 9.24 -43.23
C LEU A 9 -6.43 9.67 -43.81
N PHE A 10 -5.52 10.19 -42.98
CA PHE A 10 -4.16 10.55 -43.42
C PHE A 10 -3.33 9.31 -43.80
N ILE A 11 -3.46 8.20 -43.07
CA ILE A 11 -2.79 6.92 -43.37
C ILE A 11 -3.34 6.31 -44.67
N PHE A 12 -4.67 6.37 -44.89
CA PHE A 12 -5.28 5.93 -46.16
C PHE A 12 -4.81 6.79 -47.35
N LEU A 13 -4.65 8.11 -47.17
CA LEU A 13 -4.15 9.03 -48.19
C LEU A 13 -2.63 8.90 -48.44
N LEU A 14 -1.83 8.58 -47.42
CA LEU A 14 -0.38 8.34 -47.55
C LEU A 14 -0.08 6.96 -48.19
N CYS A 15 -0.84 5.91 -47.86
CA CYS A 15 -0.73 4.62 -48.53
C CYS A 15 -1.22 4.66 -49.99
N ALA A 16 -2.27 5.44 -50.29
CA ALA A 16 -2.76 5.59 -51.67
C ALA A 16 -1.82 6.41 -52.57
N SER A 17 -1.01 7.30 -52.01
CA SER A 17 -0.13 8.18 -52.80
C SER A 17 1.20 7.52 -53.22
N PHE A 18 1.72 6.54 -52.46
CA PHE A 18 2.99 5.87 -52.79
C PHE A 18 2.87 4.52 -53.53
N VAL A 19 1.72 3.84 -53.47
CA VAL A 19 1.45 2.66 -54.32
C VAL A 19 1.06 3.06 -55.75
N SER A 20 0.81 4.35 -56.00
CA SER A 20 0.36 4.84 -57.31
C SER A 20 1.48 4.96 -58.36
N ALA A 21 2.75 4.97 -57.98
CA ALA A 21 3.86 5.00 -58.92
C ALA A 21 4.21 3.57 -59.37
N GLY A 22 3.49 3.07 -60.39
CA GLY A 22 3.77 1.81 -61.07
C GLY A 22 2.60 0.82 -61.09
N PHE A 23 1.71 0.84 -60.09
CA PHE A 23 0.56 -0.09 -60.06
C PHE A 23 -0.44 0.14 -61.21
N SER A 24 -0.61 1.39 -61.65
CA SER A 24 -1.43 1.70 -62.83
C SER A 24 -0.92 1.02 -64.09
N ASP A 25 0.41 0.83 -64.18
CA ASP A 25 1.12 0.40 -65.38
C ASP A 25 1.15 -1.13 -65.54
N LEU A 26 0.76 -1.87 -64.50
CA LEU A 26 0.61 -3.32 -64.54
C LEU A 26 -0.60 -3.74 -65.40
N ASN A 27 -0.46 -4.83 -66.16
CA ASN A 27 -1.59 -5.45 -66.84
C ASN A 27 -2.51 -6.22 -65.87
N SER A 28 -3.67 -6.69 -66.33
CA SER A 28 -4.68 -7.33 -65.48
C SER A 28 -4.18 -8.56 -64.71
N GLU A 29 -3.25 -9.34 -65.28
CA GLU A 29 -2.70 -10.52 -64.61
C GLU A 29 -1.62 -10.17 -63.60
N GLN A 30 -0.75 -9.23 -63.94
CA GLN A 30 0.25 -8.68 -63.02
C GLN A 30 -0.41 -8.02 -61.81
N LYS A 31 -1.53 -7.30 -62.02
CA LYS A 31 -2.36 -6.75 -60.93
C LYS A 31 -2.94 -7.85 -60.05
N ARG A 32 -3.40 -8.96 -60.64
CA ARG A 32 -3.96 -10.09 -59.90
C ARG A 32 -2.90 -10.81 -59.06
N PHE A 33 -1.66 -10.89 -59.58
CA PHE A 33 -0.51 -11.41 -58.83
C PHE A 33 -0.15 -10.50 -57.65
N TYR A 34 -0.05 -9.18 -57.87
CA TYR A 34 0.22 -8.21 -56.81
C TYR A 34 -0.77 -8.31 -55.65
N TRP A 35 -2.07 -8.41 -55.95
CA TRP A 35 -3.13 -8.54 -54.94
C TRP A 35 -3.11 -9.87 -54.16
N LYS A 36 -2.49 -10.92 -54.72
CA LYS A 36 -2.22 -12.15 -53.96
C LYS A 36 -1.02 -12.04 -53.04
N CYS A 37 -0.04 -11.18 -53.35
CA CYS A 37 1.19 -11.03 -52.57
C CYS A 37 1.02 -10.08 -51.37
N ILE A 38 0.31 -8.96 -51.55
CA ILE A 38 0.17 -7.91 -50.53
C ILE A 38 -0.40 -8.36 -49.17
N PRO A 39 -1.35 -9.32 -49.07
CA PRO A 39 -1.84 -9.78 -47.78
C PRO A 39 -0.75 -10.27 -46.83
N ASN A 40 0.36 -10.80 -47.35
CA ASN A 40 1.49 -11.26 -46.54
C ASN A 40 2.29 -10.11 -45.90
N CYS A 41 2.04 -8.86 -46.28
CA CYS A 41 2.67 -7.68 -45.69
C CYS A 41 1.80 -7.03 -44.60
N ILE A 42 0.53 -7.43 -44.45
CA ILE A 42 -0.45 -6.75 -43.56
C ILE A 42 -0.04 -6.85 -42.09
N GLU A 43 0.64 -7.91 -41.69
CA GLU A 43 1.12 -8.12 -40.32
C GLU A 43 2.04 -6.97 -39.85
N PHE A 44 2.85 -6.40 -40.75
CA PHE A 44 3.69 -5.24 -40.43
C PHE A 44 2.89 -3.97 -40.16
N ILE A 45 1.70 -3.80 -40.77
CA ILE A 45 0.80 -2.68 -40.44
C ILE A 45 0.16 -2.89 -39.07
N GLN A 46 -0.29 -4.12 -38.78
CA GLN A 46 -0.93 -4.45 -37.50
C GLN A 46 0.03 -4.21 -36.33
N ASN A 47 1.33 -4.47 -36.54
CA ASN A 47 2.40 -4.26 -35.54
C ASN A 47 3.03 -2.85 -35.58
N GLN A 48 2.44 -1.88 -36.30
CA GLN A 48 2.94 -0.50 -36.43
C GLN A 48 4.37 -0.38 -37.03
N GLN A 49 4.83 -1.39 -37.76
CA GLN A 49 6.13 -1.49 -38.44
C GLN A 49 6.04 -0.96 -39.88
N TYR A 50 5.81 0.35 -40.01
CA TYR A 50 5.48 0.96 -41.30
C TYR A 50 6.64 0.97 -42.31
N GLN A 51 7.91 0.94 -41.87
CA GLN A 51 9.05 0.88 -42.80
C GLN A 51 9.20 -0.52 -43.41
N GLU A 52 8.95 -1.55 -42.62
CA GLU A 52 8.98 -2.96 -43.00
C GLU A 52 7.82 -3.29 -43.94
N TYR A 53 6.63 -2.74 -43.67
CA TYR A 53 5.50 -2.80 -44.59
C TYR A 53 5.86 -2.23 -45.97
N MET A 54 6.52 -1.06 -46.00
CA MET A 54 6.90 -0.40 -47.25
C MET A 54 7.93 -1.21 -48.05
N ILE A 55 8.90 -1.84 -47.38
CA ILE A 55 9.88 -2.73 -48.03
C ILE A 55 9.17 -3.98 -48.61
N CYS A 56 8.25 -4.58 -47.85
CA CYS A 56 7.49 -5.75 -48.28
C CYS A 56 6.60 -5.44 -49.50
N ALA A 57 5.85 -4.33 -49.46
CA ALA A 57 4.96 -3.92 -50.54
C ALA A 57 5.73 -3.58 -51.84
N GLN A 58 6.93 -2.98 -51.73
CA GLN A 58 7.82 -2.76 -52.87
C GLN A 58 8.36 -4.07 -53.46
N GLY A 59 8.66 -5.06 -52.61
CA GLY A 59 9.04 -6.41 -53.05
C GLY A 59 7.95 -7.10 -53.88
N CYS A 60 6.69 -7.05 -53.42
CA CYS A 60 5.55 -7.59 -54.17
C CYS A 60 5.35 -6.87 -55.52
N MET A 61 5.57 -5.55 -55.56
CA MET A 61 5.48 -4.77 -56.80
C MET A 61 6.53 -5.21 -57.83
N GLY A 62 7.79 -5.38 -57.41
CA GLY A 62 8.86 -5.85 -58.29
C GLY A 62 8.65 -7.27 -58.83
N GLN A 63 7.97 -8.15 -58.07
CA GLN A 63 7.60 -9.48 -58.58
C GLN A 63 6.46 -9.43 -59.59
N ALA A 64 5.47 -8.55 -59.37
CA ALA A 64 4.35 -8.36 -60.28
C ALA A 64 4.80 -7.76 -61.63
N GLU A 65 5.74 -6.81 -61.63
CA GLU A 65 6.30 -6.22 -62.86
C GLU A 65 7.01 -7.26 -63.74
N ASN A 66 7.67 -8.23 -63.12
CA ASN A 66 8.41 -9.30 -63.81
C ASN A 66 7.55 -10.54 -64.13
N TYR A 67 6.24 -10.51 -63.82
CA TYR A 67 5.35 -11.62 -64.10
C TYR A 67 5.00 -11.69 -65.58
N VAL A 68 5.35 -12.80 -66.23
CA VAL A 68 5.04 -13.12 -67.63
C VAL A 68 4.04 -14.28 -67.65
N SER A 69 2.90 -14.07 -68.29
CA SER A 69 1.85 -15.09 -68.45
C SER A 69 2.28 -16.20 -69.41
N PRO A 70 1.99 -17.49 -69.14
CA PRO A 70 2.08 -18.55 -70.15
C PRO A 70 0.97 -18.37 -71.23
N PRO A 71 1.20 -18.84 -72.48
CA PRO A 71 0.33 -18.51 -73.61
C PRO A 71 -1.10 -19.10 -73.48
N PRO A 72 -2.11 -18.45 -74.10
CA PRO A 72 -3.52 -18.78 -73.91
C PRO A 72 -3.98 -19.93 -74.83
N GLU A 73 -4.67 -20.93 -74.30
CA GLU A 73 -5.46 -21.88 -75.09
C GLU A 73 -6.96 -21.65 -74.85
N GLU A 74 -7.68 -21.37 -75.94
CA GLU A 74 -9.14 -21.24 -76.03
C GLU A 74 -9.82 -22.57 -76.43
N LEU A 75 -11.07 -22.70 -75.98
CA LEU A 75 -12.22 -23.55 -76.40
C LEU A 75 -12.16 -24.30 -77.77
N PHE A 76 -12.51 -25.61 -77.78
CA PHE A 76 -13.69 -26.26 -78.44
C PHE A 76 -13.52 -27.79 -78.63
N CYS A 77 -14.65 -28.51 -78.80
CA CYS A 77 -14.77 -29.97 -78.98
C CYS A 77 -14.45 -30.39 -80.43
N GLU A 78 -13.68 -31.46 -80.64
CA GLU A 78 -13.81 -32.30 -81.85
C GLU A 78 -13.20 -33.70 -81.63
N ASP A 79 -14.00 -34.71 -81.94
CA ASP A 79 -13.56 -36.09 -82.20
C ASP A 79 -13.02 -36.11 -83.62
N THR A 80 -11.71 -36.33 -83.79
CA THR A 80 -11.10 -36.50 -85.12
C THR A 80 -10.48 -37.88 -85.21
N ASP A 81 -11.31 -38.77 -85.73
CA ASP A 81 -10.99 -40.01 -86.44
C ASP A 81 -9.49 -40.25 -86.73
N SER A 82 -9.00 -41.41 -86.31
CA SER A 82 -8.35 -42.30 -87.27
C SER A 82 -8.20 -43.73 -86.73
N GLY A 83 -9.15 -44.58 -87.15
CA GLY A 83 -8.80 -45.92 -87.59
C GLY A 83 -9.64 -47.06 -87.03
N ILE A 84 -10.82 -47.32 -87.61
CA ILE A 84 -11.15 -48.53 -88.40
C ILE A 84 -12.65 -48.55 -88.77
N ASP A 85 -12.89 -48.85 -90.04
CA ASP A 85 -14.12 -48.96 -90.83
C ASP A 85 -15.09 -50.07 -90.36
N TRP A 86 -16.39 -49.75 -90.24
CA TRP A 86 -17.49 -50.72 -90.35
C TRP A 86 -18.61 -50.17 -91.25
N LEU A 87 -18.33 -50.09 -92.55
CA LEU A 87 -19.36 -50.29 -93.58
C LEU A 87 -20.09 -51.63 -93.36
N ASN A 88 -21.42 -51.56 -93.52
CA ASN A 88 -22.43 -52.63 -93.52
C ASN A 88 -22.92 -53.08 -92.14
N PHE A 89 -24.02 -52.50 -91.65
CA PHE A 89 -25.37 -53.06 -91.76
C PHE A 89 -26.37 -52.14 -91.03
N GLY A 90 -27.37 -51.62 -91.77
CA GLY A 90 -28.63 -51.12 -91.21
C GLY A 90 -28.75 -49.60 -91.01
N THR A 91 -29.56 -48.96 -91.85
CA THR A 91 -30.06 -47.58 -91.70
C THR A 91 -30.98 -47.44 -90.46
N ILE A 92 -30.77 -46.39 -89.66
CA ILE A 92 -31.71 -45.88 -88.65
C ILE A 92 -32.90 -45.28 -89.41
N THR A 93 -34.10 -45.86 -89.28
CA THR A 93 -35.26 -45.51 -90.12
C THR A 93 -36.42 -44.83 -89.41
N ASP A 94 -36.28 -44.31 -88.21
CA ASP A 94 -37.28 -43.36 -87.70
C ASP A 94 -36.70 -42.44 -86.62
N ASP A 95 -36.58 -41.17 -86.96
CA ASP A 95 -36.32 -40.07 -86.03
C ASP A 95 -37.59 -39.81 -85.23
N LYS A 96 -37.65 -40.32 -84.00
CA LYS A 96 -38.52 -39.78 -82.96
C LYS A 96 -37.73 -39.58 -81.68
N TYR A 97 -36.91 -38.54 -81.68
CA TYR A 97 -36.49 -37.87 -80.46
C TYR A 97 -37.73 -37.28 -79.79
N VAL A 98 -37.98 -37.66 -78.53
CA VAL A 98 -38.84 -36.89 -77.63
C VAL A 98 -37.89 -36.22 -76.64
N ASP A 99 -37.86 -34.89 -76.68
CA ASP A 99 -37.06 -34.07 -75.78
C ASP A 99 -37.43 -34.38 -74.32
N GLY A 100 -36.44 -34.70 -73.47
CA GLY A 100 -36.62 -34.88 -72.03
C GLY A 100 -36.94 -36.29 -71.50
N LYS A 101 -36.47 -37.37 -72.13
CA LYS A 101 -36.40 -38.70 -71.47
C LYS A 101 -35.03 -39.37 -71.71
N ASP A 102 -34.46 -39.94 -70.64
CA ASP A 102 -33.08 -40.45 -70.59
C ASP A 102 -32.91 -41.90 -71.10
N ASP A 103 -34.00 -42.56 -71.50
CA ASP A 103 -34.03 -43.98 -71.86
C ASP A 103 -34.75 -44.27 -73.18
N TYR A 104 -34.11 -45.04 -74.06
CA TYR A 104 -34.75 -45.58 -75.27
C TYR A 104 -34.28 -47.00 -75.61
N CYS A 105 -35.21 -47.81 -76.11
CA CYS A 105 -34.97 -49.20 -76.51
C CYS A 105 -34.88 -49.34 -78.03
N ILE A 106 -33.84 -50.00 -78.54
CA ILE A 106 -33.71 -50.35 -79.96
C ILE A 106 -33.79 -51.88 -80.12
N THR A 107 -34.63 -52.34 -81.03
CA THR A 107 -34.77 -53.76 -81.38
C THR A 107 -34.08 -54.04 -82.72
N PHE A 108 -33.08 -54.91 -82.72
CA PHE A 108 -32.39 -55.33 -83.95
C PHE A 108 -33.02 -56.61 -84.50
N LYS A 109 -33.36 -56.64 -85.80
CA LYS A 109 -33.84 -57.84 -86.50
C LYS A 109 -32.68 -58.53 -87.23
N GLU A 110 -32.21 -59.66 -86.71
CA GLU A 110 -31.39 -60.61 -87.49
C GLU A 110 -31.81 -62.07 -87.27
N GLY A 111 -31.73 -62.87 -88.34
CA GLY A 111 -32.40 -64.16 -88.50
C GLY A 111 -31.86 -65.30 -87.64
N THR A 112 -32.48 -65.53 -86.49
CA THR A 112 -32.82 -66.82 -85.81
C THR A 112 -33.52 -66.47 -84.48
N PRO A 113 -34.34 -67.35 -83.88
CA PRO A 113 -35.43 -66.92 -83.00
C PRO A 113 -34.97 -66.62 -81.57
N GLN A 114 -34.37 -65.44 -81.35
CA GLN A 114 -34.33 -64.75 -80.06
C GLN A 114 -34.28 -63.23 -80.33
N GLU A 115 -35.41 -62.54 -80.16
CA GLU A 115 -35.45 -61.08 -80.06
C GLU A 115 -34.67 -60.66 -78.80
N LYS A 116 -33.63 -59.83 -78.96
CA LYS A 116 -32.88 -59.27 -77.83
C LYS A 116 -33.05 -57.76 -77.82
N THR A 117 -33.61 -57.24 -76.74
CA THR A 117 -33.76 -55.81 -76.46
C THR A 117 -32.63 -55.37 -75.55
N TYR A 118 -32.01 -54.23 -75.86
CA TYR A 118 -30.96 -53.63 -75.04
C TYR A 118 -31.42 -52.23 -74.60
N LEU A 119 -31.26 -51.95 -73.30
CA LEU A 119 -31.48 -50.63 -72.69
C LEU A 119 -30.14 -49.89 -72.64
N PHE A 120 -30.15 -48.61 -73.02
CA PHE A 120 -28.96 -47.74 -72.99
C PHE A 120 -29.35 -46.38 -72.38
N GLU A 121 -28.71 -46.01 -71.26
CA GLU A 121 -28.73 -44.65 -70.72
C GLU A 121 -27.43 -43.90 -71.07
N GLY A 122 -27.54 -42.58 -71.28
CA GLY A 122 -26.39 -41.68 -71.30
C GLY A 122 -26.77 -40.21 -71.42
N VAL A 123 -26.20 -39.37 -70.55
CA VAL A 123 -26.33 -37.90 -70.55
C VAL A 123 -24.97 -37.24 -70.78
N CYS A 124 -24.94 -36.12 -71.51
CA CYS A 124 -23.73 -35.36 -71.83
C CYS A 124 -23.35 -34.37 -70.71
N VAL A 125 -22.15 -34.51 -70.14
CA VAL A 125 -21.52 -33.47 -69.30
C VAL A 125 -20.05 -33.32 -69.70
N ASN A 126 -19.58 -32.08 -69.89
CA ASN A 126 -18.18 -31.72 -70.17
C ASN A 126 -17.55 -32.37 -71.41
N ASN A 127 -18.26 -32.32 -72.55
CA ASN A 127 -17.70 -32.71 -73.85
C ASN A 127 -17.12 -34.14 -73.93
N LYS A 128 -17.66 -35.08 -73.14
CA LYS A 128 -17.39 -36.52 -73.29
C LYS A 128 -18.66 -37.32 -73.00
N TYR A 129 -19.19 -37.99 -74.03
CA TYR A 129 -20.23 -39.00 -73.86
C TYR A 129 -19.60 -40.26 -73.27
N ARG A 130 -20.11 -40.74 -72.13
CA ARG A 130 -19.75 -42.05 -71.57
C ARG A 130 -20.93 -43.00 -71.76
N ARG A 131 -20.71 -44.05 -72.55
CA ARG A 131 -21.65 -45.17 -72.71
C ARG A 131 -21.29 -46.25 -71.70
N TYR A 132 -22.25 -46.72 -70.91
CA TYR A 132 -22.07 -47.88 -70.04
C TYR A 132 -23.09 -48.96 -70.42
N ASN A 133 -22.59 -50.19 -70.59
CA ASN A 133 -23.42 -51.38 -70.69
C ASN A 133 -23.53 -51.97 -69.29
N LYS A 134 -24.68 -51.82 -68.61
CA LYS A 134 -24.91 -52.49 -67.33
C LYS A 134 -25.65 -53.80 -67.59
N ASN A 135 -24.92 -54.89 -67.41
CA ASN A 135 -25.31 -56.28 -67.59
C ASN A 135 -26.76 -56.60 -67.20
N CYS A 136 -27.63 -56.89 -68.19
CA CYS A 136 -28.71 -57.85 -68.00
C CYS A 136 -28.09 -59.26 -67.93
N LYS A 137 -27.87 -59.79 -66.73
CA LYS A 137 -27.47 -61.19 -66.52
C LYS A 137 -28.70 -62.05 -66.23
N GLU A 138 -28.80 -63.16 -66.95
CA GLU A 138 -29.80 -64.22 -66.80
C GLU A 138 -29.92 -64.73 -65.36
N TYR A 139 -31.16 -64.79 -64.84
CA TYR A 139 -31.70 -65.96 -64.16
C TYR A 139 -33.21 -66.05 -64.42
N GLY A 140 -33.57 -66.85 -65.43
CA GLY A 140 -34.58 -67.89 -65.27
C GLY A 140 -36.05 -67.57 -64.99
N GLN A 141 -36.59 -66.35 -65.15
CA GLN A 141 -38.04 -66.15 -65.28
C GLN A 141 -38.38 -65.05 -66.30
N THR A 142 -39.38 -65.33 -67.14
CA THR A 142 -39.87 -64.49 -68.24
C THR A 142 -40.47 -63.18 -67.72
N TRP A 143 -39.80 -62.07 -68.00
CA TRP A 143 -40.36 -60.71 -67.87
C TRP A 143 -41.11 -60.34 -69.14
N ASN A 144 -42.34 -59.82 -69.01
CA ASN A 144 -43.08 -59.21 -70.12
C ASN A 144 -43.11 -57.70 -69.92
N CYS A 145 -42.64 -56.96 -70.93
CA CYS A 145 -42.72 -55.50 -70.98
C CYS A 145 -44.17 -55.05 -71.23
N VAL A 146 -44.73 -54.27 -70.30
CA VAL A 146 -45.91 -53.45 -70.57
C VAL A 146 -45.57 -52.04 -70.09
N GLU A 147 -45.59 -51.07 -71.01
CA GLU A 147 -45.42 -49.63 -70.73
C GLU A 147 -44.16 -49.21 -69.95
N GLY A 148 -43.02 -49.87 -70.22
CA GLY A 148 -41.70 -49.33 -69.85
C GLY A 148 -41.20 -49.65 -68.44
N ALA A 149 -41.77 -50.62 -67.72
CA ALA A 149 -41.20 -51.15 -66.48
C ALA A 149 -41.37 -52.68 -66.34
N CYS A 150 -40.47 -53.31 -65.58
CA CYS A 150 -40.49 -54.74 -65.22
C CYS A 150 -40.95 -54.86 -63.75
N VAL A 151 -42.02 -55.63 -63.45
CA VAL A 151 -42.50 -55.83 -62.06
C VAL A 151 -42.65 -57.31 -61.70
N ASN A 152 -42.29 -57.70 -60.46
CA ASN A 152 -42.71 -58.94 -59.82
C ASN A 152 -42.98 -58.71 -58.31
N LEU A 153 -44.09 -59.26 -57.81
CA LEU A 153 -44.54 -59.24 -56.40
C LEU A 153 -44.07 -60.52 -55.68
N VAL A 154 -43.58 -60.42 -54.44
CA VAL A 154 -43.99 -61.18 -53.22
C VAL A 154 -43.17 -60.71 -52.01
N CYS A 155 -43.88 -60.36 -50.92
CA CYS A 155 -43.41 -59.94 -49.59
C CYS A 155 -42.99 -61.11 -48.67
N ASP A 156 -41.88 -60.93 -47.95
CA ASP A 156 -41.57 -61.38 -46.58
C ASP A 156 -40.93 -60.16 -45.86
N VAL A 157 -40.79 -60.13 -44.52
CA VAL A 157 -40.24 -58.97 -43.77
C VAL A 157 -38.96 -58.46 -44.44
N GLN A 158 -39.02 -57.23 -44.94
CA GLN A 158 -37.91 -56.58 -45.63
C GLN A 158 -37.35 -55.52 -44.69
N GLU A 159 -36.08 -55.65 -44.38
CA GLU A 159 -35.24 -54.54 -43.93
C GLU A 159 -35.09 -53.59 -45.12
N VAL A 160 -35.49 -52.32 -44.93
CA VAL A 160 -35.51 -51.31 -46.00
C VAL A 160 -34.43 -50.28 -45.75
N GLU A 161 -33.39 -50.31 -46.57
CA GLU A 161 -32.31 -49.31 -46.68
C GLU A 161 -32.77 -48.17 -47.62
N ASN A 162 -33.22 -47.04 -47.07
CA ASN A 162 -33.66 -45.82 -47.79
C ASN A 162 -34.80 -46.03 -48.81
N GLY A 163 -36.07 -45.81 -48.43
CA GLY A 163 -37.18 -45.93 -49.39
C GLY A 163 -38.58 -45.76 -48.80
N VAL A 164 -39.56 -45.46 -49.66
CA VAL A 164 -40.96 -45.27 -49.27
C VAL A 164 -41.56 -46.64 -48.94
N VAL A 165 -41.90 -46.86 -47.69
CA VAL A 165 -42.56 -48.06 -47.12
C VAL A 165 -43.86 -48.35 -47.89
N SER A 166 -44.54 -47.31 -48.37
CA SER A 166 -45.76 -47.43 -49.20
C SER A 166 -45.56 -48.16 -50.53
N ASP A 167 -44.31 -48.36 -50.99
CA ASP A 167 -43.98 -49.20 -52.15
C ASP A 167 -44.17 -50.70 -51.86
N TYR A 168 -44.35 -51.07 -50.58
CA TYR A 168 -44.61 -52.44 -50.11
C TYR A 168 -45.88 -52.49 -49.24
N PRO A 169 -47.06 -52.23 -49.83
CA PRO A 169 -48.30 -51.91 -49.10
C PRO A 169 -48.92 -53.06 -48.28
N ASP A 170 -48.31 -54.25 -48.28
CA ASP A 170 -48.79 -55.45 -47.57
C ASP A 170 -47.65 -56.22 -46.84
N CYS A 171 -46.51 -55.58 -46.59
CA CYS A 171 -45.35 -56.14 -45.87
C CYS A 171 -45.28 -55.58 -44.42
N GLU A 172 -44.80 -56.37 -43.44
CA GLU A 172 -44.41 -55.85 -42.11
C GLU A 172 -42.97 -55.32 -42.23
N ILE A 173 -42.75 -54.01 -42.03
CA ILE A 173 -41.49 -53.33 -42.38
C ILE A 173 -40.79 -52.82 -41.13
N SER A 174 -39.50 -53.14 -40.98
CA SER A 174 -38.58 -52.44 -40.07
C SER A 174 -37.47 -51.80 -40.91
N CYS A 175 -37.08 -50.58 -40.55
CA CYS A 175 -35.91 -49.97 -41.17
C CYS A 175 -34.64 -50.66 -40.68
N ASP A 176 -33.62 -50.73 -41.55
CA ASP A 176 -32.29 -51.26 -41.20
C ASP A 176 -31.65 -50.47 -40.06
N ASP A 177 -30.73 -51.10 -39.31
CA ASP A 177 -29.91 -50.41 -38.30
C ASP A 177 -29.20 -49.20 -38.95
N GLY A 178 -29.56 -47.99 -38.52
CA GLY A 178 -29.10 -46.73 -39.14
C GLY A 178 -30.13 -46.07 -40.08
N TYR A 179 -31.40 -46.45 -40.01
CA TYR A 179 -32.52 -45.83 -40.73
C TYR A 179 -33.71 -45.63 -39.77
N VAL A 180 -34.43 -44.50 -39.87
CA VAL A 180 -35.64 -44.22 -39.04
C VAL A 180 -36.89 -44.11 -39.91
N PHE A 181 -38.03 -44.45 -39.32
CA PHE A 181 -39.32 -44.47 -40.00
C PHE A 181 -40.02 -43.12 -39.84
N GLU A 182 -40.08 -42.32 -40.91
CA GLU A 182 -40.81 -41.05 -40.96
C GLU A 182 -41.69 -40.99 -42.22
N ASP A 183 -42.94 -40.54 -42.07
CA ASP A 183 -43.90 -40.28 -43.17
C ASP A 183 -43.94 -41.37 -44.27
N ASP A 184 -44.07 -42.63 -43.86
CA ASP A 184 -44.10 -43.82 -44.72
C ASP A 184 -42.81 -44.02 -45.56
N VAL A 185 -41.66 -43.58 -45.07
CA VAL A 185 -40.33 -43.78 -45.67
C VAL A 185 -39.34 -44.22 -44.59
N CYS A 186 -38.58 -45.29 -44.84
CA CYS A 186 -37.35 -45.53 -44.09
C CYS A 186 -36.31 -44.58 -44.66
N VAL A 187 -36.00 -43.51 -43.95
CA VAL A 187 -34.95 -42.56 -44.34
C VAL A 187 -33.65 -42.97 -43.67
N GLU A 188 -32.54 -42.87 -44.41
CA GLU A 188 -31.20 -42.99 -43.84
C GLU A 188 -31.13 -42.06 -42.65
N LEU A 189 -30.73 -42.62 -41.51
CA LEU A 189 -30.36 -41.85 -40.36
C LEU A 189 -29.06 -41.13 -40.74
N VAL A 190 -29.19 -40.07 -41.54
CA VAL A 190 -28.11 -39.15 -41.86
C VAL A 190 -27.90 -38.32 -40.61
N CYS A 191 -27.28 -38.92 -39.61
CA CYS A 191 -26.61 -38.15 -38.57
C CYS A 191 -25.28 -37.70 -39.15
N GLU A 192 -25.35 -36.74 -40.08
CA GLU A 192 -24.27 -35.77 -40.12
C GLU A 192 -24.25 -35.13 -38.73
N VAL A 193 -23.08 -35.12 -38.09
CA VAL A 193 -22.87 -34.38 -36.85
C VAL A 193 -23.41 -32.97 -37.05
N GLN A 194 -24.56 -32.67 -36.45
CA GLN A 194 -25.18 -31.34 -36.54
C GLN A 194 -24.52 -30.50 -35.45
N GLU A 195 -23.65 -29.56 -35.85
CA GLU A 195 -23.11 -28.56 -34.95
C GLU A 195 -24.21 -27.54 -34.63
N VAL A 196 -24.68 -27.52 -33.39
CA VAL A 196 -25.74 -26.61 -32.94
C VAL A 196 -25.10 -25.36 -32.33
N GLU A 197 -25.31 -24.19 -32.94
CA GLU A 197 -24.98 -22.89 -32.33
C GLU A 197 -26.14 -22.39 -31.46
N ASN A 198 -25.85 -21.95 -30.23
CA ASN A 198 -26.75 -21.15 -29.38
C ASN A 198 -28.09 -21.81 -28.98
N ASN A 199 -28.03 -22.95 -28.29
CA ASN A 199 -29.14 -23.46 -27.47
C ASN A 199 -30.45 -23.82 -28.23
N VAL A 200 -30.41 -24.01 -29.56
CA VAL A 200 -31.57 -24.45 -30.36
C VAL A 200 -31.42 -25.93 -30.73
N VAL A 201 -31.81 -26.81 -29.82
CA VAL A 201 -31.90 -28.25 -30.14
C VAL A 201 -33.29 -28.54 -30.70
N GLY A 202 -33.34 -28.92 -31.99
CA GLY A 202 -34.54 -29.51 -32.59
C GLY A 202 -34.74 -30.96 -32.16
N ASP A 203 -35.95 -31.49 -32.31
CA ASP A 203 -36.25 -32.89 -31.99
C ASP A 203 -35.63 -33.78 -33.09
N TYR A 204 -34.49 -34.42 -32.80
CA TYR A 204 -33.75 -35.29 -33.74
C TYR A 204 -33.65 -36.72 -33.19
N PRO A 205 -34.67 -37.57 -33.38
CA PRO A 205 -34.67 -38.93 -32.86
C PRO A 205 -33.60 -39.79 -33.54
N GLY A 206 -32.61 -40.23 -32.76
CA GLY A 206 -31.61 -41.23 -33.18
C GLY A 206 -30.21 -40.70 -33.49
N CYS A 207 -29.96 -39.37 -33.43
CA CYS A 207 -28.65 -38.80 -33.78
C CYS A 207 -27.71 -38.49 -32.60
N GLU A 208 -26.40 -38.61 -32.85
CA GLU A 208 -25.32 -38.17 -31.95
C GLU A 208 -25.10 -36.66 -32.13
N ILE A 209 -25.49 -35.88 -31.11
CA ILE A 209 -25.37 -34.42 -31.09
C ILE A 209 -24.00 -34.04 -30.52
N THR A 210 -23.26 -33.16 -31.19
CA THR A 210 -22.06 -32.53 -30.61
C THR A 210 -22.24 -31.02 -30.58
N CYS A 211 -21.96 -30.42 -29.43
CA CYS A 211 -22.04 -28.98 -29.24
C CYS A 211 -20.70 -28.33 -29.59
N ASN A 212 -20.75 -27.16 -30.23
CA ASN A 212 -19.57 -26.40 -30.64
C ASN A 212 -19.41 -25.12 -29.80
N ASN A 213 -18.22 -24.50 -29.88
CA ASN A 213 -17.93 -23.19 -29.28
C ASN A 213 -18.05 -23.14 -27.74
N GLY A 214 -17.55 -24.14 -27.02
CA GLY A 214 -17.52 -24.12 -25.54
C GLY A 214 -18.86 -24.52 -24.91
N TYR A 215 -19.58 -25.44 -25.53
CA TYR A 215 -20.80 -26.03 -24.99
C TYR A 215 -20.62 -27.54 -24.87
N TYR A 216 -21.21 -28.16 -23.85
CA TYR A 216 -21.24 -29.62 -23.68
C TYR A 216 -22.69 -30.13 -23.71
N LEU A 217 -22.85 -31.42 -23.99
CA LEU A 217 -24.17 -32.04 -24.10
C LEU A 217 -24.62 -32.61 -22.75
N GLU A 218 -25.70 -32.06 -22.20
CA GLU A 218 -26.38 -32.59 -21.02
C GLU A 218 -27.88 -32.77 -21.32
N ASP A 219 -28.43 -33.97 -21.14
CA ASP A 219 -29.84 -34.30 -21.39
C ASP A 219 -30.38 -33.83 -22.77
N ASN A 220 -29.59 -34.01 -23.84
CA ASN A 220 -29.89 -33.52 -25.21
C ASN A 220 -30.02 -31.99 -25.34
N VAL A 221 -29.43 -31.22 -24.42
CA VAL A 221 -29.34 -29.76 -24.49
C VAL A 221 -27.86 -29.37 -24.50
N CYS A 222 -27.49 -28.43 -25.39
CA CYS A 222 -26.16 -27.84 -25.36
C CYS A 222 -26.10 -26.78 -24.25
N VAL A 223 -25.44 -27.12 -23.14
CA VAL A 223 -25.21 -26.23 -22.00
C VAL A 223 -23.86 -25.55 -22.17
N LYS A 224 -23.79 -24.24 -21.89
CA LYS A 224 -22.53 -23.49 -21.98
C LYS A 224 -21.58 -24.07 -20.93
N GLU A 225 -20.35 -24.38 -21.34
CA GLU A 225 -19.28 -24.76 -20.41
C GLU A 225 -18.93 -23.52 -19.59
N ASN A 226 -18.87 -23.67 -18.26
CA ASN A 226 -18.60 -22.56 -17.37
C ASN A 226 -17.22 -21.93 -17.69
N SER A 227 -17.18 -20.60 -17.75
CA SER A 227 -15.94 -19.85 -17.96
C SER A 227 -15.46 -19.33 -16.61
N ALA A 228 -14.19 -19.57 -16.26
CA ALA A 228 -13.66 -18.98 -15.03
C ALA A 228 -13.75 -17.43 -15.08
N PRO A 229 -14.00 -16.77 -13.94
CA PRO A 229 -14.00 -15.32 -13.89
C PRO A 229 -12.63 -14.78 -14.27
N VAL A 230 -12.57 -13.62 -14.92
CA VAL A 230 -11.30 -12.98 -15.30
C VAL A 230 -11.06 -11.78 -14.40
N ILE A 231 -10.11 -11.91 -13.49
CA ILE A 231 -9.73 -10.82 -12.59
C ILE A 231 -8.92 -9.76 -13.35
N THR A 232 -9.22 -8.48 -13.09
CA THR A 232 -8.44 -7.38 -13.67
C THR A 232 -7.04 -7.40 -13.06
N PRO A 233 -5.95 -7.48 -13.86
CA PRO A 233 -4.60 -7.56 -13.32
C PRO A 233 -4.29 -6.37 -12.40
N LEU A 234 -3.88 -6.67 -11.16
CA LEU A 234 -3.45 -5.65 -10.21
C LEU A 234 -2.00 -5.24 -10.49
N GLY A 235 -1.71 -3.97 -10.25
CA GLY A 235 -0.38 -3.40 -10.43
C GLY A 235 0.44 -3.37 -9.15
N SER A 236 1.56 -2.64 -9.20
CA SER A 236 2.33 -2.28 -8.02
C SER A 236 1.83 -0.97 -7.41
N PHE A 237 1.69 -0.94 -6.10
CA PHE A 237 1.36 0.26 -5.33
C PHE A 237 2.58 0.71 -4.51
N GLU A 238 2.84 2.01 -4.50
CA GLU A 238 3.84 2.63 -3.63
C GLU A 238 3.13 3.57 -2.67
N ILE A 239 3.24 3.30 -1.38
CA ILE A 239 2.68 4.12 -0.30
C ILE A 239 3.72 4.35 0.77
N ASN A 240 3.52 5.39 1.56
CA ASN A 240 4.29 5.64 2.77
C ASN A 240 3.59 5.00 3.99
N GLU A 241 4.34 4.59 5.00
CA GLU A 241 3.76 4.25 6.31
C GLU A 241 2.84 5.38 6.84
N GLY A 242 1.69 5.00 7.39
CA GLY A 242 0.65 5.92 7.87
C GLY A 242 -0.25 6.53 6.79
N GLU A 243 0.02 6.28 5.50
CA GLU A 243 -0.91 6.65 4.41
C GLU A 243 -1.93 5.54 4.18
N LEU A 244 -3.20 5.94 3.97
CA LEU A 244 -4.27 5.01 3.62
C LEU A 244 -4.15 4.60 2.15
N LEU A 245 -3.94 3.31 1.91
CA LEU A 245 -4.14 2.67 0.61
C LEU A 245 -5.53 2.06 0.54
N SER A 246 -6.30 2.42 -0.48
CA SER A 246 -7.56 1.74 -0.76
C SER A 246 -7.79 1.64 -2.27
N PHE A 247 -8.15 0.45 -2.72
CA PHE A 247 -8.50 0.17 -4.11
C PHE A 247 -9.53 -0.95 -4.19
N GLU A 248 -10.25 -0.97 -5.30
CA GLU A 248 -11.28 -1.97 -5.60
C GLU A 248 -10.68 -3.06 -6.50
N VAL A 249 -10.99 -4.32 -6.21
CA VAL A 249 -10.68 -5.48 -7.05
C VAL A 249 -11.89 -5.76 -7.93
N THR A 250 -11.68 -5.82 -9.25
CA THR A 250 -12.75 -6.02 -10.23
C THR A 250 -12.48 -7.24 -11.09
N ALA A 251 -13.48 -8.09 -11.26
CA ALA A 251 -13.46 -9.22 -12.19
C ALA A 251 -14.62 -9.14 -13.19
N PHE A 252 -14.48 -9.84 -14.31
CA PHE A 252 -15.51 -9.97 -15.33
C PHE A 252 -15.75 -11.45 -15.60
N ASP A 253 -17.01 -11.84 -15.63
CA ASP A 253 -17.42 -13.20 -15.94
C ASP A 253 -18.21 -13.22 -17.26
N GLU A 254 -17.90 -14.19 -18.13
CA GLU A 254 -18.54 -14.31 -19.46
C GLU A 254 -19.91 -15.00 -19.40
N ASP A 255 -20.22 -15.68 -18.31
CA ASP A 255 -21.47 -16.38 -18.03
C ASP A 255 -22.48 -15.51 -17.25
N ASP A 256 -22.02 -14.37 -16.72
CA ASP A 256 -22.77 -13.44 -15.85
C ASP A 256 -23.14 -14.09 -14.50
N ASP A 257 -22.27 -14.98 -14.01
CA ASP A 257 -22.42 -15.67 -12.73
C ASP A 257 -22.12 -14.74 -11.52
N GLU A 258 -22.62 -15.14 -10.34
CA GLU A 258 -22.40 -14.39 -9.10
C GLU A 258 -20.97 -14.61 -8.59
N LEU A 259 -20.22 -13.52 -8.38
CA LEU A 259 -18.80 -13.58 -8.04
C LEU A 259 -18.55 -13.37 -6.54
N GLU A 260 -17.79 -14.27 -5.94
CA GLU A 260 -17.27 -14.16 -4.58
C GLU A 260 -15.76 -13.86 -4.58
N TYR A 261 -15.33 -12.90 -3.76
CA TYR A 261 -13.96 -12.41 -3.68
C TYR A 261 -13.29 -12.89 -2.39
N PHE A 262 -12.04 -13.36 -2.49
CA PHE A 262 -11.27 -13.87 -1.36
C PHE A 262 -9.86 -13.26 -1.33
N VAL A 263 -9.32 -13.17 -0.11
CA VAL A 263 -7.93 -12.81 0.15
C VAL A 263 -7.46 -13.53 1.41
N GLU A 264 -6.26 -14.09 1.35
CA GLU A 264 -5.62 -14.77 2.48
C GLU A 264 -4.36 -13.98 2.93
N ASP A 265 -3.89 -14.25 4.14
CA ASP A 265 -2.65 -13.69 4.70
C ASP A 265 -2.53 -12.16 4.64
N LEU A 266 -3.64 -11.45 4.92
CA LEU A 266 -3.66 -9.99 5.01
C LEU A 266 -2.62 -9.46 6.03
N PRO A 267 -1.87 -8.39 5.69
CA PRO A 267 -1.01 -7.71 6.63
C PRO A 267 -1.78 -7.21 7.86
N GLU A 268 -1.11 -7.12 9.01
CA GLU A 268 -1.72 -6.59 10.24
C GLU A 268 -2.32 -5.19 10.00
N GLY A 269 -3.60 -5.01 10.35
CA GLY A 269 -4.34 -3.77 10.16
C GLY A 269 -4.93 -3.56 8.76
N ALA A 270 -4.70 -4.48 7.81
CA ALA A 270 -5.39 -4.49 6.52
C ALA A 270 -6.79 -5.11 6.66
N THR A 271 -7.73 -4.61 5.86
CA THR A 271 -9.11 -5.10 5.79
C THR A 271 -9.50 -5.30 4.33
N PHE A 272 -10.32 -6.31 4.07
CA PHE A 272 -10.93 -6.56 2.78
C PHE A 272 -12.42 -6.82 2.99
N GLU A 273 -13.27 -5.93 2.48
CA GLU A 273 -14.73 -6.02 2.61
C GLU A 273 -15.36 -5.98 1.21
N GLU A 274 -16.17 -7.00 0.90
CA GLU A 274 -16.74 -7.26 -0.42
C GLU A 274 -15.65 -7.37 -1.48
N ASN A 275 -15.30 -6.28 -2.16
CA ASN A 275 -14.25 -6.21 -3.17
C ASN A 275 -13.26 -5.05 -2.94
N ILE A 276 -13.31 -4.40 -1.77
CA ILE A 276 -12.48 -3.23 -1.45
C ILE A 276 -11.38 -3.63 -0.47
N PHE A 277 -10.13 -3.47 -0.92
CA PHE A 277 -8.96 -3.53 -0.06
C PHE A 277 -8.73 -2.16 0.59
N SER A 278 -8.43 -2.16 1.89
CA SER A 278 -8.07 -0.97 2.64
C SER A 278 -6.97 -1.31 3.65
N TRP A 279 -5.89 -0.52 3.65
CA TRP A 279 -4.78 -0.71 4.56
C TRP A 279 -4.08 0.61 4.88
N THR A 280 -3.80 0.84 6.16
CA THR A 280 -2.94 1.91 6.64
C THR A 280 -1.77 1.28 7.40
N PRO A 281 -0.63 1.00 6.75
CA PRO A 281 0.53 0.41 7.42
C PRO A 281 1.01 1.28 8.57
N ASN A 282 1.35 0.65 9.69
CA ASN A 282 2.01 1.30 10.82
C ASN A 282 3.53 1.44 10.57
N TYR A 283 4.24 2.11 11.48
CA TYR A 283 5.66 2.46 11.34
C TYR A 283 6.65 1.30 11.55
N GLU A 284 6.17 0.06 11.62
CA GLU A 284 6.99 -1.15 11.68
C GLU A 284 6.77 -2.05 10.44
N GLN A 285 6.00 -1.56 9.47
CA GLN A 285 5.52 -2.32 8.31
C GLN A 285 6.14 -1.84 6.99
N ALA A 286 7.29 -1.16 7.03
CA ALA A 286 8.10 -0.90 5.85
C ALA A 286 8.60 -2.21 5.22
N GLY A 287 8.45 -2.31 3.90
CA GLY A 287 8.83 -3.50 3.16
C GLY A 287 8.00 -3.71 1.90
N GLU A 288 8.27 -4.82 1.21
CA GLU A 288 7.48 -5.27 0.07
C GLU A 288 6.51 -6.36 0.52
N TYR A 289 5.24 -6.18 0.19
CA TYR A 289 4.16 -7.12 0.47
C TYR A 289 3.57 -7.60 -0.84
N GLU A 290 3.45 -8.92 -0.98
CA GLU A 290 2.76 -9.55 -2.09
C GLU A 290 1.46 -10.14 -1.55
N ILE A 291 0.33 -9.58 -1.98
CA ILE A 291 -1.01 -10.01 -1.55
C ILE A 291 -1.71 -10.66 -2.73
N ILE A 292 -2.21 -11.89 -2.54
CA ILE A 292 -2.90 -12.66 -3.56
C ILE A 292 -4.41 -12.53 -3.33
N PHE A 293 -5.11 -12.08 -4.37
CA PHE A 293 -6.57 -11.97 -4.42
C PHE A 293 -7.10 -13.03 -5.37
N SER A 294 -8.18 -13.70 -5.00
CA SER A 294 -8.87 -14.68 -5.84
C SER A 294 -10.36 -14.34 -5.98
N VAL A 295 -10.93 -14.70 -7.13
CA VAL A 295 -12.35 -14.53 -7.42
C VAL A 295 -12.89 -15.85 -7.95
N SER A 296 -14.05 -16.27 -7.44
CA SER A 296 -14.71 -17.52 -7.80
C SER A 296 -16.15 -17.26 -8.21
N ASP A 297 -16.62 -17.98 -9.23
CA ASP A 297 -18.03 -18.05 -9.65
C ASP A 297 -18.81 -19.17 -8.92
N GLY A 298 -18.11 -19.99 -8.14
CA GLY A 298 -18.66 -21.13 -7.37
C GLY A 298 -18.29 -22.50 -7.95
N GLU A 299 -17.76 -22.54 -9.18
CA GLU A 299 -17.24 -23.74 -9.84
C GLU A 299 -15.75 -23.61 -10.20
N LEU A 300 -15.31 -22.45 -10.69
CA LEU A 300 -13.96 -22.12 -11.10
C LEU A 300 -13.47 -20.80 -10.45
N ASP A 301 -12.16 -20.66 -10.37
CA ASP A 301 -11.48 -19.52 -9.76
C ASP A 301 -10.37 -18.93 -10.64
N ASP A 302 -10.08 -17.65 -10.44
CA ASP A 302 -8.92 -16.94 -11.00
C ASP A 302 -8.23 -16.10 -9.91
N GLU A 303 -6.91 -15.95 -10.03
CA GLU A 303 -6.07 -15.33 -9.01
C GLU A 303 -5.16 -14.24 -9.59
N THR A 304 -4.92 -13.18 -8.81
CA THR A 304 -3.93 -12.16 -9.13
C THR A 304 -3.22 -11.65 -7.88
N SER A 305 -2.01 -11.13 -8.05
CA SER A 305 -1.22 -10.58 -6.97
C SER A 305 -1.09 -9.06 -7.10
N ALA A 306 -1.23 -8.33 -6.00
CA ALA A 306 -0.79 -6.95 -5.89
C ALA A 306 0.53 -6.89 -5.12
N THR A 307 1.52 -6.17 -5.68
CA THR A 307 2.75 -5.84 -4.95
C THR A 307 2.62 -4.46 -4.32
N ILE A 308 2.67 -4.38 -3.00
CA ILE A 308 2.61 -3.13 -2.26
C ILE A 308 3.99 -2.88 -1.67
N THR A 309 4.65 -1.82 -2.13
CA THR A 309 5.89 -1.33 -1.54
C THR A 309 5.53 -0.25 -0.53
N VAL A 310 5.68 -0.59 0.76
CA VAL A 310 5.57 0.37 1.84
C VAL A 310 6.95 0.99 2.02
N SER A 311 7.07 2.23 1.58
CA SER A 311 8.26 3.03 1.81
C SER A 311 8.35 3.36 3.29
N ASP A 312 9.48 2.99 3.90
CA ASP A 312 9.84 3.46 5.22
C ASP A 312 9.85 4.98 5.19
N VAL A 313 8.94 5.58 5.96
CA VAL A 313 8.96 7.02 6.20
C VAL A 313 10.03 7.23 7.26
N PHE A 314 11.29 7.08 6.85
CA PHE A 314 12.44 7.28 7.70
C PHE A 314 12.39 8.72 8.21
N PHE A 315 11.88 8.84 9.43
CA PHE A 315 11.96 10.01 10.28
C PHE A 315 13.45 10.41 10.30
N GLY A 316 13.75 11.61 9.79
CA GLY A 316 15.07 11.99 9.26
C GLY A 316 16.28 11.43 10.01
N GLU A 317 17.24 10.87 9.25
CA GLU A 317 18.52 10.27 9.67
C GLU A 317 18.64 10.07 11.18
N GLY A 318 18.38 8.85 11.67
CA GLY A 318 18.65 8.45 13.04
C GLY A 318 17.51 8.66 14.04
N ILE A 319 16.24 8.77 13.65
CA ILE A 319 15.14 8.59 14.61
C ILE A 319 14.89 7.08 14.80
N VAL A 320 14.84 6.62 16.05
CA VAL A 320 14.59 5.22 16.41
C VAL A 320 13.09 4.97 16.56
N TRP A 321 12.40 5.81 17.33
CA TRP A 321 10.93 5.79 17.43
C TRP A 321 10.38 7.11 17.93
N ILE A 322 9.08 7.32 17.70
CA ILE A 322 8.31 8.43 18.26
C ILE A 322 7.04 7.85 18.89
N LYS A 323 6.81 8.14 20.17
CA LYS A 323 5.58 7.73 20.88
C LYS A 323 4.84 8.94 21.44
N LYS A 324 3.52 8.86 21.41
CA LYS A 324 2.60 9.85 21.98
C LYS A 324 1.89 9.21 23.18
N PHE A 325 1.58 10.02 24.17
CA PHE A 325 0.92 9.56 25.39
C PHE A 325 -0.11 10.60 25.86
N GLY A 326 -1.24 10.12 26.38
CA GLY A 326 -2.38 10.98 26.76
C GLY A 326 -3.06 11.59 25.54
N GLU A 327 -3.63 10.75 24.68
CA GLU A 327 -4.16 11.16 23.37
C GLU A 327 -5.62 11.65 23.40
N GLU A 328 -6.19 11.83 24.60
CA GLU A 328 -7.55 12.29 24.75
C GLU A 328 -7.71 13.72 24.18
N SER A 329 -8.53 13.87 23.14
CA SER A 329 -8.64 15.11 22.34
C SER A 329 -9.09 16.35 23.12
N TRP A 330 -9.71 16.15 24.29
CA TRP A 330 -10.22 17.19 25.19
C TRP A 330 -9.27 17.50 26.37
N ALA A 331 -8.25 16.66 26.60
CA ALA A 331 -7.44 16.65 27.82
C ALA A 331 -6.05 17.28 27.58
N ASN A 332 -5.56 18.07 28.55
CA ASN A 332 -4.23 18.67 28.44
C ASN A 332 -3.21 17.86 29.25
N ASN A 333 -2.32 17.18 28.54
CA ASN A 333 -1.31 16.31 29.11
C ASN A 333 0.10 16.89 28.89
N TYR A 334 0.92 16.86 29.94
CA TYR A 334 2.22 17.53 30.00
C TYR A 334 3.29 16.54 30.43
N GLY A 335 4.45 16.56 29.77
CA GLY A 335 5.63 15.79 30.20
C GLY A 335 6.65 16.73 30.81
N THR A 336 7.06 16.49 32.06
CA THR A 336 8.01 17.34 32.78
C THR A 336 9.44 16.82 32.65
N GLU A 337 9.68 15.57 33.05
CA GLU A 337 11.03 14.99 33.09
C GLU A 337 11.04 13.54 32.61
N ILE A 338 12.14 13.15 31.98
CA ILE A 338 12.45 11.76 31.64
C ILE A 338 13.85 11.40 32.15
N ILE A 339 13.99 10.25 32.81
CA ILE A 339 15.29 9.68 33.19
C ILE A 339 15.37 8.21 32.79
N GLU A 340 16.60 7.73 32.58
CA GLU A 340 16.88 6.30 32.43
C GLU A 340 17.03 5.66 33.81
N THR A 341 16.43 4.49 33.97
CA THR A 341 16.49 3.70 35.21
C THR A 341 17.61 2.67 35.15
N THR A 342 18.05 2.16 36.31
CA THR A 342 19.15 1.19 36.44
C THR A 342 18.90 -0.14 35.72
N ASP A 343 17.64 -0.45 35.38
CA ASP A 343 17.25 -1.59 34.56
C ASP A 343 17.15 -1.24 33.05
N ASN A 344 17.75 -0.12 32.63
CA ASN A 344 17.80 0.41 31.25
C ASN A 344 16.43 0.69 30.63
N ASN A 345 15.43 0.92 31.48
CA ASN A 345 14.11 1.40 31.10
C ASN A 345 14.05 2.93 31.30
N TYR A 346 12.90 3.54 31.00
CA TYR A 346 12.71 4.97 31.17
C TYR A 346 11.58 5.24 32.16
N ILE A 347 11.73 6.25 33.00
CA ILE A 347 10.64 6.78 33.81
C ILE A 347 10.34 8.19 33.36
N VAL A 348 9.05 8.51 33.24
CA VAL A 348 8.55 9.80 32.78
C VAL A 348 7.66 10.38 33.86
N LEU A 349 7.95 11.63 34.23
CA LEU A 349 7.14 12.46 35.10
C LEU A 349 6.37 13.47 34.25
N GLY A 350 5.11 13.71 34.58
CA GLY A 350 4.25 14.62 33.86
C GLY A 350 2.96 14.94 34.61
N ARG A 351 1.97 15.45 33.88
CA ARG A 351 0.62 15.71 34.37
C ARG A 351 -0.41 15.22 33.37
N LYS A 352 -1.50 14.60 33.84
CA LYS A 352 -2.58 14.06 33.00
C LYS A 352 -3.94 14.59 33.44
N THR A 353 -4.72 15.15 32.50
CA THR A 353 -6.11 15.55 32.78
C THR A 353 -7.01 14.32 32.75
N LEU A 354 -7.73 14.06 33.84
CA LEU A 354 -8.62 12.91 33.99
C LEU A 354 -10.07 13.16 33.58
N LEU A 355 -10.54 14.40 33.72
CA LEU A 355 -11.91 14.80 33.45
C LEU A 355 -11.94 16.14 32.73
N GLU A 356 -12.88 16.31 31.80
CA GLU A 356 -13.00 17.51 30.99
C GLU A 356 -13.29 18.74 31.88
N GLY A 357 -12.42 19.74 31.81
CA GLY A 357 -12.55 20.97 32.58
C GLY A 357 -11.84 20.98 33.94
N GLU A 358 -11.25 19.84 34.35
CA GLU A 358 -10.44 19.74 35.57
C GLU A 358 -8.96 20.03 35.30
N GLU A 359 -8.24 20.40 36.36
CA GLU A 359 -6.77 20.54 36.33
C GLU A 359 -6.09 19.17 36.19
N PRO A 360 -4.93 19.07 35.52
CA PRO A 360 -4.25 17.80 35.35
C PRO A 360 -3.51 17.36 36.63
N GLU A 361 -3.62 16.06 36.89
CA GLU A 361 -3.04 15.37 38.06
C GLU A 361 -1.62 14.92 37.80
N LEU A 362 -0.84 14.66 38.85
CA LEU A 362 0.52 14.15 38.70
C LEU A 362 0.51 12.78 38.03
N TRP A 363 1.30 12.61 36.97
CA TRP A 363 1.33 11.40 36.18
C TRP A 363 2.75 10.88 36.06
N VAL A 364 2.94 9.60 36.40
CA VAL A 364 4.24 8.93 36.38
C VAL A 364 4.07 7.63 35.62
N PHE A 365 4.89 7.39 34.61
CA PHE A 365 4.83 6.14 33.86
C PHE A 365 6.21 5.65 33.46
N LYS A 366 6.36 4.33 33.48
CA LYS A 366 7.59 3.64 33.11
C LYS A 366 7.44 3.05 31.72
N LEU A 367 8.47 3.23 30.90
CA LEU A 367 8.57 2.73 29.54
C LEU A 367 9.70 1.73 29.41
N ASN A 368 9.56 0.77 28.49
CA ASN A 368 10.69 -0.04 28.04
C ASN A 368 11.52 0.69 26.97
N THR A 369 12.58 0.03 26.49
CA THR A 369 13.49 0.59 25.48
C THR A 369 12.83 0.89 24.13
N ASN A 370 11.68 0.28 23.85
CA ASN A 370 10.88 0.44 22.63
C ASN A 370 9.78 1.52 22.80
N GLY A 371 9.70 2.14 23.97
CA GLY A 371 8.71 3.18 24.27
C GLY A 371 7.33 2.64 24.64
N GLU A 372 7.21 1.36 24.99
CA GLU A 372 5.96 0.76 25.45
C GLU A 372 5.81 0.93 26.97
N ILE A 373 4.59 1.22 27.44
CA ILE A 373 4.30 1.39 28.88
C ILE A 373 4.43 0.04 29.60
N LEU A 374 5.31 -0.01 30.60
CA LEU A 374 5.43 -1.11 31.55
C LEU A 374 4.45 -0.95 32.71
N TRP A 375 4.30 0.27 33.21
CA TRP A 375 3.27 0.64 34.19
C TRP A 375 3.03 2.15 34.17
N GLU A 376 1.87 2.57 34.63
CA GLU A 376 1.52 3.98 34.84
C GLU A 376 0.83 4.18 36.20
N GLN A 377 1.00 5.37 36.77
CA GLN A 377 0.44 5.81 38.03
C GLN A 377 -0.03 7.25 37.90
N ILE A 378 -1.21 7.53 38.44
CA ILE A 378 -1.75 8.88 38.56
C ILE A 378 -1.90 9.16 40.04
N ILE A 379 -1.15 10.14 40.53
CA ILE A 379 -1.02 10.45 41.96
C ILE A 379 -1.83 11.71 42.21
N THR A 380 -2.87 11.56 43.03
CA THR A 380 -3.80 12.63 43.40
C THR A 380 -3.70 12.88 44.90
N SER A 381 -4.06 14.10 45.33
CA SER A 381 -4.18 14.38 46.76
C SER A 381 -5.33 13.61 47.39
N SER A 382 -5.18 13.29 48.68
CA SER A 382 -6.29 12.80 49.51
C SER A 382 -7.20 13.93 50.01
N GLU A 383 -6.76 15.18 49.87
CA GLU A 383 -7.49 16.38 50.27
C GLU A 383 -8.11 17.07 49.05
N ASP A 384 -9.35 17.54 49.22
CA ASP A 384 -10.09 18.25 48.18
C ASP A 384 -9.39 19.58 47.82
N ASN A 385 -9.37 19.93 46.53
CA ASN A 385 -8.77 21.16 45.97
C ASN A 385 -7.24 21.26 46.01
N ILE A 386 -6.54 20.20 46.41
CA ILE A 386 -5.08 20.14 46.35
C ILE A 386 -4.64 19.35 45.11
N ASN A 387 -3.86 19.99 44.25
CA ASN A 387 -3.27 19.37 43.07
C ASN A 387 -1.75 19.30 43.18
N TYR A 388 -1.15 18.26 42.60
CA TYR A 388 0.30 18.08 42.60
C TYR A 388 0.94 18.44 41.26
N VAL A 389 2.09 19.12 41.33
CA VAL A 389 2.93 19.47 40.18
C VAL A 389 4.35 19.02 40.48
N GLY A 390 4.81 17.99 39.76
CA GLY A 390 6.19 17.51 39.85
C GLY A 390 7.09 18.29 38.90
N HIS A 391 8.27 18.66 39.38
CA HIS A 391 9.32 19.34 38.62
C HIS A 391 10.54 18.46 38.37
N ASP A 392 10.87 17.56 39.31
CA ASP A 392 12.01 16.65 39.20
C ASP A 392 11.65 15.25 39.72
N ILE A 393 12.21 14.22 39.10
CA ILE A 393 12.16 12.81 39.49
C ILE A 393 13.58 12.21 39.45
N LYS A 394 13.94 11.47 40.49
CA LYS A 394 15.17 10.66 40.52
C LYS A 394 14.85 9.23 40.93
N GLN A 395 15.55 8.26 40.34
CA GLN A 395 15.52 6.89 40.85
C GLN A 395 16.35 6.82 42.14
N THR A 396 15.80 6.21 43.17
CA THR A 396 16.42 6.07 44.49
C THR A 396 17.21 4.76 44.59
N SER A 397 18.17 4.70 45.51
CA SER A 397 19.10 3.58 45.69
C SER A 397 18.41 2.25 46.05
N ASP A 398 17.19 2.31 46.57
CA ASP A 398 16.32 1.17 46.87
C ASP A 398 15.55 0.65 45.63
N GLY A 399 15.73 1.28 44.46
CA GLY A 399 15.06 0.95 43.21
C GLY A 399 13.71 1.66 43.00
N GLY A 400 13.23 2.44 43.99
CA GLY A 400 12.06 3.31 43.86
C GLY A 400 12.38 4.66 43.21
N PHE A 401 11.54 5.66 43.48
CA PHE A 401 11.68 7.01 42.92
C PHE A 401 11.37 8.09 43.94
N ILE A 402 11.98 9.26 43.79
CA ILE A 402 11.68 10.47 44.58
C ILE A 402 11.27 11.57 43.61
N ILE A 403 10.15 12.23 43.90
CA ILE A 403 9.60 13.34 43.12
C ILE A 403 9.63 14.60 43.98
N ASN A 404 10.11 15.70 43.40
CA ASN A 404 10.08 17.02 44.01
C ASN A 404 9.26 17.99 43.15
N GLY A 405 8.60 18.96 43.78
CA GLY A 405 7.78 19.93 43.09
C GLY A 405 6.98 20.80 44.04
N LYS A 406 5.70 20.98 43.74
CA LYS A 406 4.77 21.73 44.58
C LYS A 406 3.39 21.09 44.67
N SER A 407 2.74 21.28 45.81
CA SER A 407 1.29 21.13 45.98
C SER A 407 0.65 22.50 45.75
N VAL A 408 -0.56 22.53 45.20
CA VAL A 408 -1.31 23.74 44.92
C VAL A 408 -2.65 23.65 45.63
N ASP A 409 -2.86 24.47 46.66
CA ASP A 409 -4.13 24.54 47.39
C ASP A 409 -4.92 25.80 46.97
N CYS A 410 -5.96 25.58 46.17
CA CYS A 410 -6.83 26.64 45.68
C CYS A 410 -8.00 27.01 46.62
N SER A 411 -8.05 26.46 47.84
CA SER A 411 -9.11 26.75 48.80
C SER A 411 -9.15 28.22 49.24
N ASN A 412 -7.99 28.90 49.29
CA ASN A 412 -7.88 30.28 49.79
C ASN A 412 -6.95 31.20 48.97
N GLY A 413 -6.87 31.04 47.65
CA GLY A 413 -6.07 31.94 46.80
C GLY A 413 -5.04 31.25 45.91
N CYS A 414 -5.02 29.91 45.90
CA CYS A 414 -4.06 29.08 45.17
C CYS A 414 -2.63 29.29 45.68
N ASP A 415 -2.40 28.87 46.92
CA ASP A 415 -1.09 28.89 47.56
C ASP A 415 -0.29 27.64 47.16
N ASN A 416 1.00 27.81 46.91
CA ASN A 416 1.90 26.70 46.59
C ASN A 416 2.72 26.30 47.82
N ASN A 417 2.76 25.00 48.14
CA ASN A 417 3.69 24.48 49.13
C ASN A 417 4.70 23.53 48.46
N GLY A 418 5.89 23.41 49.05
CA GLY A 418 6.88 22.44 48.59
C GLY A 418 6.39 21.01 48.77
N LEU A 419 6.64 20.17 47.75
CA LEU A 419 6.16 18.79 47.67
C LEU A 419 7.33 17.83 47.51
N LEU A 420 7.32 16.75 48.29
CA LEU A 420 8.22 15.61 48.13
C LEU A 420 7.43 14.30 48.22
N ILE A 421 7.50 13.45 47.19
CA ILE A 421 6.78 12.16 47.12
C ILE A 421 7.77 11.04 46.86
N LYS A 422 7.81 10.04 47.75
CA LYS A 422 8.58 8.81 47.55
C LYS A 422 7.68 7.71 46.99
N LEU A 423 8.13 7.12 45.89
CA LEU A 423 7.52 5.94 45.26
C LEU A 423 8.37 4.70 45.50
N ASP A 424 7.72 3.54 45.51
CA ASP A 424 8.38 2.23 45.41
C ASP A 424 8.78 1.92 43.95
N SER A 425 9.42 0.77 43.72
CA SER A 425 9.87 0.36 42.37
C SER A 425 8.73 0.08 41.37
N SER A 426 7.51 -0.09 41.88
CA SER A 426 6.28 -0.30 41.10
C SER A 426 5.49 0.99 40.89
N GLY A 427 6.01 2.12 41.39
CA GLY A 427 5.39 3.43 41.27
C GLY A 427 4.36 3.76 42.36
N ASN A 428 4.14 2.89 43.34
CA ASN A 428 3.17 3.18 44.41
C ASN A 428 3.76 4.16 45.42
N THR A 429 2.93 5.11 45.90
CA THR A 429 3.33 6.05 46.95
C THR A 429 3.69 5.32 48.24
N SER A 430 4.95 5.45 48.66
CA SER A 430 5.46 4.96 49.94
C SER A 430 5.20 5.97 51.06
N TRP A 431 5.46 7.25 50.78
CA TRP A 431 5.13 8.38 51.64
C TRP A 431 5.15 9.67 50.81
N GLU A 432 4.49 10.70 51.32
CA GLU A 432 4.46 12.03 50.75
C GLU A 432 4.54 13.10 51.84
N GLN A 433 5.10 14.25 51.49
CA GLN A 433 5.17 15.45 52.31
C GLN A 433 4.74 16.62 51.42
N ILE A 434 3.59 17.21 51.74
CA ILE A 434 2.87 18.13 50.83
C ILE A 434 2.85 19.58 51.33
N GLU A 435 3.41 19.85 52.52
CA GLU A 435 3.39 21.14 53.22
C GLU A 435 4.80 21.61 53.62
N PHE A 436 5.79 21.49 52.72
CA PHE A 436 7.08 22.15 53.00
C PHE A 436 7.00 23.65 52.74
N GLY A 437 7.62 24.43 53.62
CA GLY A 437 7.66 25.89 53.53
C GLY A 437 6.69 26.55 54.51
N THR A 438 6.14 27.70 54.14
CA THR A 438 5.22 28.47 54.97
C THR A 438 3.94 28.77 54.21
N SER A 439 2.79 28.67 54.88
CA SER A 439 1.47 28.94 54.29
C SER A 439 1.24 30.40 53.86
N GLU A 440 2.27 31.26 53.91
CA GLU A 440 2.20 32.67 53.55
C GLU A 440 3.02 32.99 52.30
N THR A 441 3.70 31.99 51.70
CA THR A 441 4.61 32.17 50.57
C THR A 441 4.39 31.11 49.50
N ASP A 442 4.65 31.47 48.24
CA ASP A 442 4.68 30.48 47.15
C ASP A 442 5.97 29.65 47.24
N ASP A 443 5.85 28.44 47.79
CA ASP A 443 6.98 27.53 47.98
C ASP A 443 6.99 26.46 46.89
N VAL A 444 8.15 26.29 46.27
CA VAL A 444 8.31 25.43 45.09
C VAL A 444 9.63 24.69 45.16
N GLY A 445 9.60 23.35 45.14
CA GLY A 445 10.76 22.52 44.87
C GLY A 445 11.06 22.42 43.37
N ASN A 446 12.33 22.46 42.98
CA ASN A 446 12.76 22.43 41.58
C ASN A 446 13.63 21.22 41.22
N GLU A 447 14.59 20.82 42.07
CA GLU A 447 15.41 19.62 41.86
C GLU A 447 15.65 18.92 43.19
N VAL A 448 15.75 17.58 43.17
CA VAL A 448 16.09 16.75 44.33
C VAL A 448 17.26 15.82 44.02
N ILE A 449 18.10 15.59 45.02
CA ILE A 449 19.13 14.56 44.99
C ILE A 449 18.99 13.64 46.19
N GLU A 450 19.36 12.38 45.98
CA GLU A 450 19.55 11.40 47.04
C GLU A 450 20.99 11.48 47.55
N THR A 451 21.13 11.46 48.88
CA THR A 451 22.41 11.29 49.57
C THR A 451 22.35 10.01 50.41
N ASP A 452 23.33 9.73 51.26
CA ASP A 452 23.41 8.48 52.03
C ASP A 452 22.10 8.14 52.77
N ASP A 453 21.67 9.01 53.70
CA ASP A 453 20.47 8.79 54.55
C ASP A 453 19.39 9.87 54.38
N GLU A 454 19.53 10.75 53.39
CA GLU A 454 18.72 11.96 53.27
C GLU A 454 18.35 12.26 51.83
N PHE A 455 17.23 12.96 51.65
CA PHE A 455 16.97 13.70 50.42
C PHE A 455 17.31 15.17 50.63
N VAL A 456 17.90 15.77 49.60
CA VAL A 456 18.22 17.20 49.57
C VAL A 456 17.56 17.78 48.35
N PHE A 457 16.74 18.78 48.53
CA PHE A 457 16.11 19.47 47.40
C PHE A 457 16.36 20.96 47.45
N VAL A 458 16.35 21.57 46.27
CA VAL A 458 16.45 23.00 46.09
C VAL A 458 15.19 23.54 45.44
N GLY A 459 14.86 24.78 45.76
CA GLY A 459 13.66 25.43 45.30
C GLY A 459 13.69 26.93 45.53
N THR A 460 12.50 27.52 45.54
CA THR A 460 12.26 28.91 45.92
C THR A 460 11.24 28.94 47.04
N SER A 461 11.52 29.72 48.07
CA SER A 461 10.61 29.98 49.19
C SER A 461 10.85 31.40 49.67
N ALA A 462 9.78 32.14 49.96
CA ALA A 462 9.87 33.55 50.41
C ALA A 462 10.73 34.46 49.51
N GLU A 463 10.67 34.24 48.18
CA GLU A 463 11.52 34.92 47.19
C GLU A 463 13.03 34.64 47.31
N ASP A 464 13.46 33.67 48.12
CA ASP A 464 14.86 33.27 48.29
C ASP A 464 15.14 31.87 47.74
N VAL A 465 16.42 31.58 47.49
CA VAL A 465 16.84 30.18 47.26
C VAL A 465 16.57 29.37 48.51
N TRP A 466 15.83 28.29 48.35
CA TRP A 466 15.45 27.42 49.43
C TRP A 466 16.13 26.06 49.29
N LEU A 467 16.91 25.67 50.29
CA LEU A 467 17.57 24.37 50.36
C LEU A 467 17.03 23.60 51.56
N VAL A 468 16.53 22.40 51.31
CA VAL A 468 15.86 21.57 52.30
C VAL A 468 16.51 20.22 52.38
N ARG A 469 16.73 19.74 53.60
CA ARG A 469 17.16 18.37 53.89
C ARG A 469 16.08 17.63 54.63
N THR A 470 15.82 16.41 54.20
CA THR A 470 14.79 15.55 54.77
C THR A 470 15.32 14.15 55.05
N SER A 471 14.70 13.48 56.00
CA SER A 471 14.91 12.06 56.24
C SER A 471 14.43 11.26 55.03
N LYS A 472 15.28 10.34 54.54
CA LYS A 472 14.93 9.44 53.45
C LYS A 472 13.80 8.46 53.80
N ASN A 473 13.63 8.17 55.09
CA ASN A 473 12.70 7.14 55.56
C ASN A 473 11.24 7.58 55.52
N ASP A 474 10.97 8.84 55.82
CA ASP A 474 9.61 9.37 56.04
C ASP A 474 9.42 10.79 55.49
N GLY A 475 10.45 11.37 54.87
CA GLY A 475 10.44 12.74 54.39
C GLY A 475 10.47 13.79 55.49
N SER A 476 10.66 13.42 56.76
CA SER A 476 10.62 14.41 57.86
C SER A 476 11.72 15.47 57.71
N LEU A 477 11.37 16.73 57.98
CA LEU A 477 12.29 17.86 57.88
C LEU A 477 13.47 17.71 58.85
N ILE A 478 14.69 17.72 58.32
CA ILE A 478 15.92 17.78 59.13
C ILE A 478 16.29 19.25 59.36
N TRP A 479 16.38 20.01 58.27
CA TRP A 479 16.47 21.48 58.30
C TRP A 479 16.16 22.06 56.93
N GLU A 480 15.79 23.34 56.93
CA GLU A 480 15.73 24.19 55.75
C GLU A 480 16.56 25.47 55.95
N LYS A 481 17.01 26.04 54.84
CA LYS A 481 17.75 27.31 54.79
C LYS A 481 17.33 28.11 53.57
N HIS A 482 17.27 29.42 53.77
CA HIS A 482 17.02 30.42 52.74
C HIS A 482 18.30 31.20 52.45
N TYR A 483 18.59 31.42 51.17
CA TYR A 483 19.77 32.15 50.70
C TYR A 483 19.36 33.21 49.68
N GLY A 484 19.55 34.47 50.06
CA GLY A 484 19.23 35.62 49.22
C GLY A 484 19.19 36.90 50.04
N GLY A 485 18.48 37.90 49.55
CA GLY A 485 18.34 39.22 50.16
C GLY A 485 17.05 39.90 49.72
N ASP A 486 17.11 41.21 49.48
CA ASP A 486 15.90 41.99 49.15
C ASP A 486 15.37 41.77 47.70
N ASN A 487 15.97 40.86 46.93
CA ASN A 487 15.58 40.58 45.55
C ASN A 487 15.03 39.16 45.45
N LEU A 488 14.27 38.89 44.37
CA LEU A 488 13.84 37.53 44.08
C LEU A 488 15.02 36.67 43.62
N GLU A 489 15.43 35.73 44.46
CA GLU A 489 16.36 34.65 44.19
C GLU A 489 15.63 33.32 43.97
N VAL A 490 15.89 32.66 42.85
CA VAL A 490 15.30 31.37 42.50
C VAL A 490 16.38 30.31 42.48
N GLY A 491 16.21 29.23 43.25
CA GLY A 491 17.06 28.05 43.22
C GLY A 491 16.55 27.03 42.21
N ASN A 492 17.31 26.75 41.15
CA ASN A 492 16.85 25.86 40.07
C ASN A 492 17.40 24.44 40.20
N THR A 493 18.69 24.32 40.51
CA THR A 493 19.41 23.04 40.40
C THR A 493 20.52 22.95 41.44
N LEU A 494 20.82 21.73 41.89
CA LEU A 494 21.82 21.44 42.90
C LEU A 494 22.69 20.21 42.57
N ILE A 495 23.92 20.21 43.06
CA ILE A 495 24.77 19.02 43.11
C ILE A 495 25.44 18.90 44.48
N GLN A 496 25.68 17.66 44.92
CA GLN A 496 26.54 17.37 46.07
C GLN A 496 27.99 17.16 45.62
N LYS A 497 28.93 17.77 46.34
CA LYS A 497 30.38 17.60 46.19
C LYS A 497 30.83 16.34 46.94
N GLU A 498 31.99 15.79 46.56
CA GLU A 498 32.56 14.61 47.23
C GLU A 498 32.83 14.82 48.73
N ASN A 499 33.03 16.05 49.20
CA ASN A 499 33.20 16.36 50.62
C ASN A 499 31.86 16.53 51.37
N GLY A 500 30.72 16.30 50.71
CA GLY A 500 29.37 16.43 51.27
C GLY A 500 28.78 17.84 51.23
N ASP A 501 29.55 18.84 50.80
CA ASP A 501 29.04 20.20 50.57
C ASP A 501 28.19 20.27 49.30
N TYR A 502 27.42 21.34 49.12
CA TYR A 502 26.52 21.54 47.99
C TYR A 502 26.96 22.71 47.11
N VAL A 503 26.67 22.60 45.82
CA VAL A 503 26.60 23.74 44.90
C VAL A 503 25.16 23.89 44.46
N VAL A 504 24.62 25.08 44.62
CA VAL A 504 23.30 25.45 44.12
C VAL A 504 23.47 26.53 43.06
N THR A 505 22.69 26.47 41.98
CA THR A 505 22.64 27.56 41.00
C THR A 505 21.20 27.89 40.59
N GLY A 506 21.03 29.11 40.13
CA GLY A 506 19.73 29.66 39.74
C GLY A 506 19.86 31.10 39.27
N TYR A 507 18.93 31.97 39.64
CA TYR A 507 19.07 33.39 39.28
C TYR A 507 18.55 34.34 40.34
N ALA A 508 19.17 35.51 40.43
CA ALA A 508 18.67 36.67 41.16
C ALA A 508 18.03 37.66 40.18
N ARG A 509 16.81 38.13 40.46
CA ARG A 509 16.08 39.09 39.65
C ARG A 509 16.18 40.48 40.27
N TRP A 510 16.94 41.34 39.62
CA TRP A 510 17.20 42.70 40.09
C TRP A 510 16.24 43.69 39.43
N ASN A 511 15.64 44.57 40.23
CA ASN A 511 14.85 45.69 39.75
C ASN A 511 15.70 46.98 39.75
N PHE A 512 16.04 47.48 38.56
CA PHE A 512 16.83 48.72 38.42
C PHE A 512 15.96 49.99 38.35
N GLY A 513 14.65 49.90 38.57
CA GLY A 513 13.69 50.97 38.32
C GLY A 513 13.34 51.10 36.83
N TRP A 514 12.22 51.78 36.53
CA TRP A 514 11.63 51.90 35.19
C TRP A 514 11.08 50.59 34.58
N GLY A 515 10.89 49.54 35.38
CA GLY A 515 10.32 48.27 34.92
C GLY A 515 11.31 47.35 34.19
N ILE A 516 12.61 47.64 34.26
CA ILE A 516 13.65 46.77 33.71
C ILE A 516 14.03 45.75 34.78
N LEU A 517 13.59 44.50 34.58
CA LEU A 517 14.00 43.34 35.37
C LEU A 517 15.17 42.65 34.67
N GLN A 518 16.25 42.39 35.39
CA GLN A 518 17.39 41.66 34.86
C GLN A 518 17.72 40.47 35.76
N ASN A 519 17.80 39.28 35.16
CA ASN A 519 18.22 38.07 35.85
C ASN A 519 19.75 37.98 35.81
N LYS A 520 20.36 37.68 36.95
CA LYS A 520 21.79 37.36 37.08
C LYS A 520 21.92 35.91 37.50
N LEU A 521 22.74 35.14 36.80
CA LEU A 521 23.12 33.80 37.22
C LEU A 521 23.87 33.87 38.55
N THR A 522 23.48 33.00 39.47
CA THR A 522 23.97 32.95 40.84
C THR A 522 24.44 31.54 41.18
N ILE A 523 25.58 31.44 41.85
CA ILE A 523 26.19 30.17 42.25
C ILE A 523 26.50 30.25 43.74
N TRP A 524 25.85 29.40 44.53
CA TRP A 524 26.08 29.30 45.97
C TRP A 524 26.90 28.05 46.27
N ASP A 525 28.03 28.24 46.93
CA ASP A 525 28.72 27.15 47.62
C ASP A 525 28.21 27.08 49.05
N ILE A 526 27.67 25.94 49.43
CA ILE A 526 26.99 25.74 50.71
C ILE A 526 27.64 24.53 51.40
N SER A 527 28.02 24.68 52.65
CA SER A 527 28.55 23.54 53.42
C SER A 527 27.49 22.48 53.67
N SER A 528 27.91 21.26 53.98
CA SER A 528 27.00 20.18 54.40
C SER A 528 26.05 20.57 55.56
N SER A 529 26.47 21.49 56.44
CA SER A 529 25.65 22.03 57.53
C SER A 529 24.70 23.18 57.14
N GLY A 530 24.67 23.60 55.87
CA GLY A 530 23.84 24.70 55.40
C GLY A 530 24.42 26.10 55.67
N GLN A 531 25.71 26.21 55.99
CA GLN A 531 26.39 27.51 56.03
C GLN A 531 26.82 27.90 54.62
N GLN A 532 26.44 29.08 54.15
CA GLN A 532 26.98 29.66 52.92
C GLN A 532 28.49 29.86 53.06
N LEU A 533 29.24 29.24 52.14
CA LEU A 533 30.69 29.34 52.04
C LEU A 533 31.10 30.44 51.06
N ASN A 534 30.42 30.50 49.91
CA ASN A 534 30.65 31.50 48.87
C ASN A 534 29.37 31.78 48.07
N LEU A 535 29.32 32.96 47.43
CA LEU A 535 28.31 33.34 46.46
C LEU A 535 28.98 34.09 45.30
N ASP A 536 28.90 33.50 44.11
CA ASP A 536 29.39 34.10 42.87
C ASP A 536 28.22 34.61 42.02
N PHE A 537 28.39 35.81 41.45
CA PHE A 537 27.45 36.38 40.47
C PHE A 537 28.11 36.43 39.10
N TYR A 538 27.45 35.89 38.07
CA TYR A 538 27.92 36.06 36.71
C TYR A 538 27.35 37.37 36.12
N GLN A 539 28.15 38.45 36.21
CA GLN A 539 27.71 39.82 35.90
C GLN A 539 27.88 40.25 34.44
N GLN A 540 28.63 39.52 33.61
CA GLN A 540 29.04 40.06 32.31
C GLN A 540 27.91 40.18 31.28
N GLN A 541 26.77 39.51 31.46
CA GLN A 541 25.69 39.47 30.46
C GLN A 541 24.31 39.29 31.13
N PHE A 542 23.33 40.13 30.78
CA PHE A 542 21.98 40.14 31.35
C PHE A 542 21.08 39.05 30.76
N PHE A 543 20.64 38.08 31.55
CA PHE A 543 19.79 36.97 31.09
C PHE A 543 18.34 37.45 30.94
N SER A 544 17.71 37.15 29.81
CA SER A 544 16.34 37.61 29.50
C SER A 544 15.24 36.72 30.09
N THR A 545 15.55 35.47 30.46
CA THR A 545 14.52 34.50 30.89
C THR A 545 15.00 33.61 32.05
N SER A 546 14.03 33.06 32.78
CA SER A 546 14.16 32.40 34.09
C SER A 546 14.34 30.89 34.08
N GLN A 547 14.26 30.20 32.93
CA GLN A 547 13.93 28.77 32.91
C GLN A 547 15.02 27.82 32.38
N GLY A 548 16.29 28.22 32.31
CA GLY A 548 17.31 27.40 31.64
C GLY A 548 18.67 27.36 32.29
N VAL A 549 18.70 27.15 33.61
CA VAL A 549 19.95 26.95 34.36
C VAL A 549 20.03 25.50 34.83
N SER A 550 21.07 24.80 34.39
CA SER A 550 21.38 23.43 34.80
C SER A 550 22.86 23.34 35.15
N ILE A 551 23.20 22.51 36.15
CA ILE A 551 24.57 22.29 36.61
C ILE A 551 24.92 20.80 36.56
N THR A 552 26.14 20.49 36.17
CA THR A 552 26.66 19.12 36.23
C THR A 552 28.10 19.10 36.75
N SER A 553 28.49 18.00 37.38
CA SER A 553 29.85 17.78 37.88
C SER A 553 30.74 17.17 36.80
N SER A 554 32.04 17.50 36.82
CA SER A 554 33.04 16.86 35.95
C SER A 554 34.08 16.12 36.79
N ASP A 555 34.42 14.88 36.39
CA ASP A 555 35.46 13.99 36.95
C ASP A 555 36.52 14.74 37.76
N SER A 556 36.56 14.44 39.06
CA SER A 556 37.37 15.06 40.11
C SER A 556 36.98 16.49 40.52
N ILE A 557 35.99 16.57 41.42
CA ILE A 557 35.72 17.56 42.51
C ILE A 557 35.65 19.07 42.19
N LEU A 558 36.08 19.60 41.05
CA LEU A 558 36.29 21.05 40.91
C LEU A 558 35.50 21.76 39.80
N TYR A 559 34.76 21.04 38.96
CA TYR A 559 34.14 21.67 37.79
C TYR A 559 32.62 21.53 37.83
N SER A 560 31.97 22.64 38.16
CA SER A 560 30.58 22.90 37.84
C SER A 560 30.52 23.48 36.44
N VAL A 561 29.79 22.80 35.55
CA VAL A 561 29.44 23.37 34.25
C VAL A 561 28.02 23.88 34.31
N ILE A 562 27.86 25.18 34.07
CA ILE A 562 26.57 25.86 34.20
C ILE A 562 26.13 26.34 32.83
N ALA A 563 24.94 25.92 32.45
CA ALA A 563 24.25 26.36 31.25
C ALA A 563 23.36 27.58 31.58
N GLY A 564 23.32 28.60 30.72
CA GLY A 564 22.39 29.73 30.85
C GLY A 564 22.12 30.42 29.50
N ILE A 565 21.01 31.15 29.37
CA ILE A 565 20.62 31.81 28.10
C ILE A 565 20.67 33.33 28.20
N TYR A 566 21.52 33.93 27.38
CA TYR A 566 21.64 35.38 27.24
C TYR A 566 20.99 35.87 25.95
N CYS A 567 20.08 36.86 26.01
CA CYS A 567 19.49 37.45 24.79
C CYS A 567 19.76 38.95 24.71
N THR A 568 20.24 39.42 23.56
CA THR A 568 20.35 40.85 23.23
C THR A 568 19.11 41.37 22.50
N SER A 569 18.85 42.68 22.57
CA SER A 569 17.77 43.32 21.81
C SER A 569 17.94 43.09 20.31
N GLY A 570 17.11 42.22 19.71
CA GLY A 570 17.16 41.86 18.29
C GLY A 570 17.12 40.35 18.00
N ASP A 571 16.43 39.55 18.83
CA ASP A 571 16.20 38.11 18.64
C ASP A 571 17.43 37.18 18.60
N GLN A 572 18.61 37.68 18.99
CA GLN A 572 19.80 36.85 19.14
C GLN A 572 19.97 36.41 20.59
N CYS A 573 19.64 35.14 20.85
CA CYS A 573 19.90 34.48 22.12
C CYS A 573 21.08 33.52 21.98
N LYS A 574 21.95 33.55 22.98
CA LYS A 574 23.15 32.74 23.05
C LYS A 574 23.09 31.81 24.25
N PHE A 575 23.62 30.62 24.05
CA PHE A 575 23.82 29.68 25.14
C PHE A 575 25.20 29.91 25.74
N LEU A 576 25.25 30.07 27.06
CA LEU A 576 26.45 30.26 27.84
C LEU A 576 26.77 28.97 28.58
N LEU A 577 27.96 28.44 28.34
CA LEU A 577 28.55 27.34 29.09
C LEU A 577 29.68 27.91 29.96
N ILE A 578 29.51 27.86 31.28
CA ILE A 578 30.49 28.38 32.24
C ILE A 578 31.17 27.21 32.90
N LYS A 579 32.50 27.17 32.84
CA LYS A 579 33.31 26.27 33.66
C LYS A 579 33.94 27.06 34.79
N LYS A 580 33.56 26.74 36.03
CA LYS A 580 34.11 27.36 37.25
C LYS A 580 35.65 27.29 37.20
N ASP A 581 36.30 28.46 37.29
CA ASP A 581 37.76 28.68 37.32
C ASP A 581 38.59 28.53 36.02
N SER A 582 37.98 28.42 34.83
CA SER A 582 38.77 28.36 33.59
C SER A 582 38.32 29.29 32.49
N TRP A 583 37.04 29.23 32.09
CA TRP A 583 36.55 29.93 30.90
C TRP A 583 35.03 29.97 30.84
N ASP A 584 34.52 30.96 30.12
CA ASP A 584 33.16 31.07 29.63
C ASP A 584 33.14 30.96 28.10
N HIS A 585 32.28 30.08 27.58
CA HIS A 585 32.11 29.94 26.14
C HIS A 585 30.66 30.22 25.79
N THR A 586 30.49 31.04 24.76
CA THR A 586 29.18 31.42 24.26
C THR A 586 29.01 30.82 22.87
N TYR A 587 27.97 30.01 22.70
CA TYR A 587 27.60 29.50 21.38
C TYR A 587 26.63 30.49 20.73
N ASP A 588 27.04 31.04 19.59
CA ASP A 588 26.19 31.89 18.76
C ASP A 588 25.29 31.02 17.89
N PHE A 589 24.03 31.42 17.74
CA PHE A 589 23.07 30.69 16.93
C PHE A 589 22.47 31.64 15.90
N ASP A 590 22.65 31.31 14.62
CA ASP A 590 22.17 32.10 13.48
C ASP A 590 20.62 32.18 13.41
N THR A 591 19.91 31.43 14.26
CA THR A 591 18.45 31.22 14.16
C THR A 591 17.77 31.18 15.55
N GLY A 592 17.41 32.36 16.05
CA GLY A 592 16.37 32.60 17.07
C GLY A 592 16.63 32.20 18.54
N ILE A 593 15.58 32.29 19.37
CA ILE A 593 15.65 32.23 20.85
C ILE A 593 15.81 30.78 21.35
N LEU A 594 16.83 30.48 22.14
CA LEU A 594 17.08 29.13 22.69
C LEU A 594 16.72 29.08 24.18
N TRP A 595 16.06 28.02 24.66
CA TRP A 595 15.90 27.71 26.07
C TRP A 595 16.42 26.32 26.39
N ALA A 596 17.66 26.23 26.88
CA ALA A 596 18.17 25.00 27.47
C ALA A 596 17.36 24.61 28.71
N ARG A 597 17.10 23.31 28.87
CA ARG A 597 16.34 22.74 29.99
C ARG A 597 17.20 21.79 30.82
N SER A 598 18.05 21.01 30.16
CA SER A 598 18.92 20.05 30.83
C SER A 598 20.36 20.12 30.31
N LEU A 599 21.30 19.74 31.17
CA LEU A 599 22.71 19.60 30.86
C LEU A 599 23.23 18.29 31.44
N HIS A 600 23.70 17.38 30.59
CA HIS A 600 24.25 16.09 31.01
C HIS A 600 25.71 15.96 30.54
N LYS A 601 26.64 15.64 31.45
CA LYS A 601 28.02 15.33 31.08
C LYS A 601 28.11 13.95 30.43
N LYS A 602 28.82 13.83 29.30
CA LYS A 602 29.11 12.55 28.62
C LYS A 602 30.54 12.52 28.05
N GLY A 603 31.36 11.62 28.59
CA GLY A 603 32.78 11.52 28.21
C GLY A 603 33.49 12.87 28.38
N ASN A 604 34.14 13.34 27.31
CA ASN A 604 34.83 14.64 27.27
C ASN A 604 33.92 15.83 26.88
N GLY A 605 32.60 15.61 26.83
CA GLY A 605 31.60 16.50 26.26
C GLY A 605 30.34 16.68 27.10
N TYR A 606 29.40 17.46 26.56
CA TYR A 606 28.10 17.71 27.19
C TYR A 606 26.96 17.50 26.19
N LEU A 607 25.85 16.99 26.70
CA LEU A 607 24.55 16.97 26.06
C LEU A 607 23.69 18.08 26.64
N ILE A 608 23.11 18.89 25.78
CA ILE A 608 22.18 19.95 26.18
C ILE A 608 20.86 19.70 25.46
N THR A 609 19.76 19.65 26.21
CA THR A 609 18.40 19.60 25.62
C THR A 609 17.65 20.89 25.92
N GLY A 610 16.75 21.29 25.03
CA GLY A 610 15.97 22.51 25.20
C GLY A 610 15.05 22.86 24.03
N ASP A 611 14.49 24.07 24.09
CA ASP A 611 13.62 24.68 23.09
C ASP A 611 14.36 25.68 22.19
N GLY A 612 13.99 25.82 20.92
CA GLY A 612 14.43 26.90 20.04
C GLY A 612 13.27 27.58 19.30
N VAL A 613 13.12 28.91 19.37
CA VAL A 613 12.18 29.71 18.55
C VAL A 613 12.81 30.02 17.22
N TYR A 614 12.10 29.76 16.13
CA TYR A 614 12.51 30.17 14.79
C TYR A 614 11.58 31.27 14.28
N ASN A 615 12.13 32.46 14.02
CA ASN A 615 11.38 33.65 13.61
C ASN A 615 10.65 33.47 12.27
N ASP A 616 11.15 32.61 11.38
CA ASP A 616 10.61 32.41 10.04
C ASP A 616 9.29 31.61 10.01
N LEU A 617 8.86 31.05 11.15
CA LEU A 617 7.70 30.14 11.26
C LEU A 617 6.64 30.61 12.27
N GLY A 618 6.63 31.89 12.64
CA GLY A 618 5.60 32.45 13.52
C GLY A 618 5.78 32.10 15.02
N GLY A 619 7.01 31.82 15.46
CA GLY A 619 7.34 31.73 16.89
C GLY A 619 7.24 30.34 17.53
N LEU A 620 7.22 29.26 16.74
CA LEU A 620 7.17 27.88 17.25
C LEU A 620 8.49 27.48 17.94
N ARG A 621 8.38 26.79 19.08
CA ARG A 621 9.50 26.21 19.84
C ARG A 621 9.81 24.81 19.33
N LYS A 622 11.09 24.50 19.11
CA LYS A 622 11.55 23.19 18.62
C LYS A 622 12.50 22.53 19.60
N PRO A 623 12.42 21.21 19.80
CA PRO A 623 13.44 20.47 20.52
C PRO A 623 14.80 20.63 19.85
N LEU A 624 15.79 20.83 20.69
CA LEU A 624 17.16 21.01 20.29
C LEU A 624 18.04 20.05 21.09
N VAL A 625 18.97 19.42 20.38
CA VAL A 625 20.08 18.72 21.02
C VAL A 625 21.42 19.24 20.52
N LEU A 626 22.31 19.46 21.49
CA LEU A 626 23.69 19.88 21.26
C LEU A 626 24.63 18.86 21.87
N LYS A 627 25.65 18.48 21.11
CA LYS A 627 26.79 17.70 21.58
C LYS A 627 28.04 18.56 21.49
N THR A 628 28.78 18.69 22.58
CA THR A 628 30.02 19.47 22.63
C THR A 628 31.22 18.60 23.00
N ALA A 629 32.43 19.04 22.68
CA ALA A 629 33.69 18.49 23.22
C ALA A 629 34.58 19.66 23.66
N GLY A 630 34.61 19.92 24.97
CA GLY A 630 35.19 21.15 25.50
C GLY A 630 34.49 22.38 24.93
N GLU A 631 35.24 23.23 24.24
CA GLU A 631 34.75 24.46 23.61
C GLU A 631 34.10 24.22 22.24
N ASN A 632 34.35 23.07 21.60
CA ASN A 632 33.86 22.83 20.25
C ASN A 632 32.44 22.26 20.27
N LEU A 633 31.51 22.92 19.57
CA LEU A 633 30.24 22.30 19.19
C LEU A 633 30.54 21.19 18.18
N LEU A 634 30.30 19.93 18.56
CA LEU A 634 30.54 18.79 17.68
C LEU A 634 29.42 18.68 16.64
N TRP A 635 28.17 18.79 17.09
CA TRP A 635 27.01 18.87 16.20
C TRP A 635 25.79 19.45 16.93
N LYS A 636 24.82 19.91 16.13
CA LYS A 636 23.51 20.42 16.55
C LYS A 636 22.43 19.73 15.73
N LYS A 637 21.38 19.22 16.37
CA LYS A 637 20.21 18.64 15.69
C LYS A 637 18.93 19.31 16.19
N THR A 638 18.13 19.74 15.22
CA THR A 638 16.79 20.28 15.42
C THR A 638 15.81 19.37 14.70
N PHE A 639 14.68 19.10 15.33
CA PHE A 639 13.68 18.18 14.80
C PHE A 639 12.64 19.01 14.03
N ASP A 640 12.72 19.00 12.69
CA ASP A 640 12.14 20.07 11.84
C ASP A 640 11.18 19.60 10.72
N LYS A 641 10.79 18.32 10.67
CA LYS A 641 10.09 17.79 9.47
C LYS A 641 8.62 17.45 9.73
N ASP A 642 7.74 17.92 8.84
CA ASP A 642 6.34 17.52 8.64
C ASP A 642 5.28 17.97 9.67
N ASN A 643 4.95 19.27 9.69
CA ASN A 643 3.81 19.80 10.48
C ASN A 643 3.82 19.41 11.97
N LEU A 644 5.01 19.13 12.52
CA LEU A 644 5.23 18.90 13.93
C LEU A 644 5.09 20.24 14.67
N VAL A 645 3.86 20.62 15.01
CA VAL A 645 3.61 21.76 15.89
C VAL A 645 3.96 21.33 17.32
N TRP A 646 5.24 21.45 17.67
CA TRP A 646 5.70 21.34 19.05
C TRP A 646 5.32 22.61 19.81
N ALA A 647 4.88 22.44 21.06
CA ALA A 647 4.71 23.55 21.98
C ALA A 647 6.00 23.81 22.79
N THR A 648 6.67 22.76 23.28
CA THR A 648 7.95 22.80 24.03
C THR A 648 8.66 21.44 24.07
N GLY A 649 9.98 21.42 24.24
CA GLY A 649 10.83 20.33 24.73
C GLY A 649 11.17 20.60 26.19
N ASN A 650 10.77 19.70 27.07
CA ASN A 650 10.78 19.91 28.52
C ASN A 650 11.96 19.20 29.21
N SER A 651 12.35 18.01 28.72
CA SER A 651 13.47 17.24 29.25
C SER A 651 14.08 16.33 28.17
N GLY A 652 15.27 15.80 28.40
CA GLY A 652 15.84 14.77 27.54
C GLY A 652 17.16 14.23 28.06
N ILE A 653 17.49 13.01 27.65
CA ILE A 653 18.62 12.23 28.16
C ILE A 653 19.37 11.53 27.03
N GLN A 654 20.59 11.08 27.29
CA GLN A 654 21.23 10.05 26.49
C GLN A 654 21.21 8.73 27.27
N SER A 655 20.52 7.74 26.73
CA SER A 655 20.44 6.40 27.32
C SER A 655 21.76 5.63 27.20
N SER A 656 21.87 4.58 28.00
CA SER A 656 23.03 3.69 28.11
C SER A 656 23.37 2.98 26.80
N ASP A 657 22.36 2.72 25.96
CA ASP A 657 22.48 2.17 24.61
C ASP A 657 23.05 3.18 23.58
N GLY A 658 23.34 4.42 24.00
CA GLY A 658 23.90 5.48 23.17
C GLY A 658 22.86 6.32 22.45
N ASN A 659 21.59 5.91 22.46
CA ASN A 659 20.48 6.68 21.92
C ASN A 659 20.16 7.88 22.81
N TYR A 660 19.38 8.79 22.25
CA TYR A 660 18.95 10.01 22.90
C TYR A 660 17.42 10.04 22.96
N LEU A 661 16.88 10.44 24.10
CA LEU A 661 15.45 10.62 24.30
C LEU A 661 15.12 12.08 24.55
N LEU A 662 14.07 12.55 23.89
CA LEU A 662 13.55 13.90 24.02
C LEU A 662 12.09 13.84 24.41
N LEU A 663 11.77 14.45 25.55
CA LEU A 663 10.42 14.62 26.05
C LEU A 663 9.93 16.03 25.73
N GLY A 664 8.73 16.13 25.17
CA GLY A 664 8.06 17.41 25.01
C GLY A 664 6.57 17.27 24.75
N GLU A 665 6.00 18.36 24.26
CA GLU A 665 4.57 18.53 24.07
C GLU A 665 4.21 18.66 22.60
N TYR A 666 3.17 17.93 22.20
CA TYR A 666 2.62 17.95 20.86
C TYR A 666 1.21 18.54 20.85
N LYS A 667 0.93 19.36 19.85
CA LYS A 667 -0.42 19.79 19.48
C LYS A 667 -0.64 19.47 18.01
N GLU A 668 -1.74 18.79 17.69
CA GLU A 668 -2.09 18.50 16.30
C GLU A 668 -2.45 19.77 15.51
N THR A 669 -3.12 20.70 16.17
CA THR A 669 -3.46 22.03 15.63
C THR A 669 -3.23 23.11 16.69
N LYS A 670 -3.22 24.39 16.28
CA LYS A 670 -3.07 25.52 17.21
C LYS A 670 -4.07 25.50 18.37
N ASN A 671 -5.26 24.95 18.15
CA ASN A 671 -6.34 24.86 19.14
C ASN A 671 -6.48 23.47 19.76
N ALA A 672 -5.69 22.49 19.32
CA ALA A 672 -5.68 21.16 19.91
C ALA A 672 -5.08 21.19 21.32
N LYS A 673 -5.52 20.24 22.13
CA LYS A 673 -5.01 20.02 23.48
C LYS A 673 -3.61 19.40 23.45
N GLN A 674 -2.87 19.58 24.54
CA GLN A 674 -1.49 19.12 24.65
C GLN A 674 -1.44 17.61 24.90
N GLN A 675 -0.54 16.93 24.19
CA GLN A 675 -0.22 15.52 24.38
C GLN A 675 1.27 15.39 24.69
N VAL A 676 1.63 14.37 25.47
CA VAL A 676 3.04 14.07 25.75
C VAL A 676 3.63 13.34 24.56
N ARG A 677 4.84 13.74 24.16
CA ARG A 677 5.56 13.11 23.05
C ARG A 677 6.99 12.82 23.45
N ILE A 678 7.45 11.63 23.10
CA ILE A 678 8.83 11.21 23.29
C ILE A 678 9.41 10.79 21.95
N ILE A 679 10.57 11.34 21.62
CA ILE A 679 11.37 10.92 20.47
C ILE A 679 12.61 10.21 21.01
N LYS A 680 12.84 8.97 20.57
CA LYS A 680 14.14 8.31 20.69
C LYS A 680 14.88 8.40 19.37
N TYR A 681 16.15 8.77 19.40
CA TYR A 681 16.97 8.94 18.20
C TYR A 681 18.43 8.49 18.44
N THR A 682 19.08 7.96 17.42
CA THR A 682 20.50 7.58 17.36
C THR A 682 21.34 8.67 16.69
N ASP A 683 22.63 8.68 17.04
CA ASP A 683 23.70 9.50 16.41
C ASP A 683 23.83 9.21 14.90
#